data_AF-A0A8T4PR36-F1
#
_entry.id   AF-A0A8T4PR36-F1
#
_cell.length_a   1.000
_cell.length_b   1.000
_cell.length_c   1.000
_cell.angle_alpha   90.00
_cell.angle_beta   90.00
_cell.angle_gamma   90.00
#
_symmetry.space_group_name_H-M   'P 1'
#
loop_
_entity.id
_entity.type
_entity.pdbx_description
1 polymer ?
#
loop_
_entity_poly.entity_id
_entity_poly.type
_entity_poly.pdbx_seq_one_letter_code
_entity_poly.pdbx_strand_id
1 'polypeptide(L)'
;MARRETPGERARREAAEAAEAERRRLSLERERLALSREQAEAAARERAESARERQEEIERRRIEEEDRQEERQRQTLGGRIQGARNTVNEKKDALINRATEITINTAKSKTFWAWFLLGLILFISAYYKNIYGFRTFVLGVGITIVGLLAIIIIVIFIGWGLVTGFTKNEISRFFIAGVLAIWLLDMAPAWLIPGWPPYRGFELPPLGLLSLSLLPVLTSSFTFALFYINMVFKIIEKEYRAFILAFGIIIISNYFIPKIFPSYLNISFSIPLGQYGMILLFLFLGWLVWKFDRNYKEGEVAGLFSSLYAMFVFSFFWLNNGWQGNIRAWLHAIYIIFFGFVYIKQKERTQPYLTYLYMPSLLIIDFFGYGFLWNSEYLFLKFIPPLTLFVIPYCYVKESNEIDGKKKATYPVMAFILLVTFFLIMTVNVAGLETNTIPYIAKQGTTFTEFYSSFTANLKGFIEGRLDIATAGLYRGNVEKNRYESLGVYFGNIRASDPRFYTDEPITVWGTIRSKTYKDAVIVSFNCSRWKDSKRIYADKIIPEIKFPIFTLEEVDTQCTFLPKDENKIPAGANIVTLSAEYNFGTDSYLKTYFMDRERFRASSREGIDPLTQFGIKDKTPAAVFTNGPVEIGLGVGPLVTVSEGYAIKPIIGITLTNRKEIQDKDKKIITRWEGKIKNITELILLTPYGITLGTSDKLEKCEDPKTELEKLECPCSMPFKKYELTDCFGSCTNNVVVPCTVACSNVGGSDENKNNCIKECQTVFDKCNQECAFLFQTNEGEGSTQEKYNAYALDVGSKQFKDLNKDIDKSRSFVCRFEPSSAVLGDSPITTRYFRVRARYNYLLENSVTVNVEQLPVQLVETVPDWITKSAIEFKPGTDIYFPGLSMDLISALTLTESRWRHCCAESGKNHWSDCKASEDTSCGPDKILTSYDDTSVGVMQVNKIHEGLSTICTKGQTIYNKECNIKVGLKLLNEKYQKSKGGISSSSLEPFCPKWKYQDRHQKYLSYRDIKATLRAYNGWGCRPEAKCQKACANSKDYNKCFNGCVEGTINYVEKILDTANKIKNGVIIDKSGIGDYLSKEDVQFIRIESESGQTDTQNIPDISPIIVRASYDYQTQVVTIRWDKPSSPKVISYDVTRFSADEPEVIVQGCQDIKEDGSGNYCFDYGGLKLIVGKPYTYTVYAYNNEGQYSGTKEYMTK
;
A
#
# COMPACT_ATOMS: atom_id res chain seq x y z
N MET A 1 73.44 -15.43 -13.66
CA MET A 1 73.54 -16.27 -14.89
C MET A 1 72.52 -15.76 -15.88
N ALA A 2 72.92 -15.34 -17.09
CA ALA A 2 71.96 -14.98 -18.14
C ALA A 2 71.89 -16.14 -19.15
N ARG A 3 70.75 -16.84 -19.22
CA ARG A 3 70.48 -17.76 -20.33
C ARG A 3 70.13 -16.92 -21.54
N ARG A 4 70.84 -17.13 -22.65
CA ARG A 4 70.42 -16.61 -23.97
C ARG A 4 69.21 -17.43 -24.43
N GLU A 5 68.08 -16.78 -24.69
CA GLU A 5 66.97 -17.40 -25.42
C GLU A 5 67.48 -17.92 -26.77
N THR A 6 66.99 -19.07 -27.23
CA THR A 6 67.41 -19.59 -28.54
C THR A 6 66.66 -18.88 -29.67
N PRO A 7 67.27 -18.72 -30.86
CA PRO A 7 66.60 -18.06 -32.00
C PRO A 7 65.24 -18.68 -32.38
N GLY A 8 65.07 -20.00 -32.16
CA GLY A 8 63.82 -20.70 -32.42
C GLY A 8 62.68 -20.39 -31.43
N GLU A 9 62.99 -20.03 -30.18
CA GLU A 9 61.98 -19.61 -29.20
C GLU A 9 61.47 -18.20 -29.52
N ARG A 10 62.38 -17.29 -29.86
CA ARG A 10 62.05 -15.93 -30.30
C ARG A 10 61.16 -15.94 -31.56
N ALA A 11 61.56 -16.69 -32.59
CA ALA A 11 60.77 -16.81 -33.83
C ALA A 11 59.37 -17.40 -33.59
N ARG A 12 59.20 -18.32 -32.63
CA ARG A 12 57.89 -18.86 -32.24
C ARG A 12 57.03 -17.83 -31.53
N ARG A 13 57.61 -16.98 -30.68
CA ARG A 13 56.87 -15.90 -30.00
C ARG A 13 56.43 -14.82 -30.97
N GLU A 14 57.34 -14.36 -31.84
CA GLU A 14 57.04 -13.38 -32.88
C GLU A 14 55.97 -13.90 -33.87
N ALA A 15 55.99 -15.19 -34.23
CA ALA A 15 54.94 -15.82 -35.03
C ALA A 15 53.58 -15.93 -34.30
N ALA A 16 53.58 -16.20 -32.98
CA ALA A 16 52.35 -16.25 -32.19
C ALA A 16 51.73 -14.86 -31.99
N GLU A 17 52.54 -13.85 -31.69
CA GLU A 17 52.13 -12.44 -31.58
C GLU A 17 51.53 -11.95 -32.91
N ALA A 18 52.13 -12.28 -34.05
CA ALA A 18 51.58 -11.97 -35.38
C ALA A 18 50.24 -12.70 -35.67
N ALA A 19 50.14 -13.97 -35.30
CA ALA A 19 48.90 -14.74 -35.48
C ALA A 19 47.74 -14.23 -34.58
N GLU A 20 48.04 -13.66 -33.42
CA GLU A 20 47.01 -13.02 -32.59
C GLU A 20 46.61 -11.64 -33.13
N ALA A 21 47.57 -10.86 -33.63
CA ALA A 21 47.29 -9.56 -34.25
C ALA A 21 46.33 -9.68 -35.45
N GLU A 22 46.55 -10.65 -36.33
CA GLU A 22 45.67 -10.88 -37.48
C GLU A 22 44.26 -11.36 -37.06
N ARG A 23 44.14 -12.15 -35.97
CA ARG A 23 42.83 -12.51 -35.39
C ARG A 23 42.10 -11.28 -34.84
N ARG A 24 42.79 -10.37 -34.14
CA ARG A 24 42.20 -9.12 -33.62
C ARG A 24 41.73 -8.22 -34.77
N ARG A 25 42.51 -8.11 -35.85
CA ARG A 25 42.11 -7.40 -37.08
C ARG A 25 40.85 -7.98 -37.71
N LEU A 26 40.81 -9.30 -37.94
CA LEU A 26 39.64 -9.98 -38.53
C LEU A 26 38.39 -9.90 -37.64
N SER A 27 38.55 -9.76 -36.32
CA SER A 27 37.44 -9.49 -35.40
C SER A 27 36.84 -8.09 -35.64
N LEU A 28 37.67 -7.05 -35.65
CA LEU A 28 37.25 -5.66 -35.89
C LEU A 28 36.63 -5.46 -37.29
N GLU A 29 37.12 -6.21 -38.28
CA GLU A 29 36.59 -6.17 -39.65
C GLU A 29 35.20 -6.80 -39.76
N ARG A 30 34.95 -7.90 -39.03
CA ARG A 30 33.60 -8.50 -38.89
C ARG A 30 32.64 -7.58 -38.12
N GLU A 31 33.12 -6.91 -37.08
CA GLU A 31 32.32 -5.98 -36.27
C GLU A 31 31.88 -4.76 -37.09
N ARG A 32 32.78 -4.18 -37.90
CA ARG A 32 32.42 -3.14 -38.88
C ARG A 32 31.41 -3.61 -39.92
N LEU A 33 31.55 -4.84 -40.43
CA LEU A 33 30.59 -5.41 -41.38
C LEU A 33 29.20 -5.67 -40.77
N ALA A 34 29.14 -6.03 -39.48
CA ALA A 34 27.88 -6.16 -38.75
C ALA A 34 27.19 -4.80 -38.58
N LEU A 35 27.90 -3.79 -38.08
CA LEU A 35 27.39 -2.43 -37.88
C LEU A 35 26.91 -1.80 -39.20
N SER A 36 27.64 -2.02 -40.30
CA SER A 36 27.27 -1.54 -41.63
C SER A 36 25.99 -2.21 -42.16
N ARG A 37 25.74 -3.50 -41.85
CA ARG A 37 24.46 -4.16 -42.18
C ARG A 37 23.31 -3.61 -41.34
N GLU A 38 23.51 -3.41 -40.04
CA GLU A 38 22.48 -2.87 -39.15
C GLU A 38 22.03 -1.47 -39.59
N GLN A 39 22.98 -0.60 -39.96
CA GLN A 39 22.68 0.73 -40.52
C GLN A 39 21.93 0.65 -41.87
N ALA A 40 22.29 -0.30 -42.73
CA ALA A 40 21.59 -0.52 -44.01
C ALA A 40 20.16 -1.05 -43.82
N GLU A 41 19.95 -1.96 -42.84
CA GLU A 41 18.62 -2.47 -42.50
C GLU A 41 17.73 -1.39 -41.85
N ALA A 42 18.28 -0.54 -40.99
CA ALA A 42 17.57 0.60 -40.41
C ALA A 42 17.07 1.56 -41.50
N ALA A 43 17.96 1.97 -42.41
CA ALA A 43 17.61 2.84 -43.55
C ALA A 43 16.63 2.17 -44.55
N ALA A 44 16.61 0.84 -44.63
CA ALA A 44 15.62 0.11 -45.43
C ALA A 44 14.23 0.11 -44.77
N ARG A 45 14.15 -0.03 -43.43
CA ARG A 45 12.89 0.03 -42.68
C ARG A 45 12.26 1.41 -42.74
N GLU A 46 13.03 2.47 -42.53
CA GLU A 46 12.58 3.88 -42.63
C GLU A 46 11.97 4.19 -44.01
N ARG A 47 12.61 3.71 -45.09
CA ARG A 47 12.09 3.86 -46.46
C ARG A 47 10.82 3.05 -46.71
N ALA A 48 10.71 1.85 -46.14
CA ALA A 48 9.50 1.03 -46.26
C ALA A 48 8.31 1.63 -45.48
N GLU A 49 8.57 2.24 -44.32
CA GLU A 49 7.55 2.91 -43.52
C GLU A 49 7.03 4.17 -44.21
N SER A 50 7.92 5.06 -44.68
CA SER A 50 7.53 6.25 -45.47
C SER A 50 6.84 5.90 -46.80
N ALA A 51 7.15 4.74 -47.40
CA ALA A 51 6.41 4.24 -48.56
C ALA A 51 4.98 3.80 -48.21
N ARG A 52 4.78 3.16 -47.05
CA ARG A 52 3.46 2.74 -46.57
C ARG A 52 2.58 3.94 -46.22
N GLU A 53 3.13 4.96 -45.54
CA GLU A 53 2.42 6.21 -45.24
C GLU A 53 1.88 6.88 -46.51
N ARG A 54 2.68 6.94 -47.59
CA ARG A 54 2.24 7.50 -48.88
C ARG A 54 1.12 6.69 -49.52
N GLN A 55 1.12 5.36 -49.40
CA GLN A 55 -0.01 4.55 -49.87
C GLN A 55 -1.26 4.79 -49.02
N GLU A 56 -1.13 4.87 -47.69
CA GLU A 56 -2.23 5.18 -46.77
C GLU A 56 -2.80 6.60 -46.94
N GLU A 57 -2.04 7.54 -47.51
CA GLU A 57 -2.53 8.86 -47.89
C GLU A 57 -3.24 8.84 -49.26
N ILE A 58 -2.68 8.15 -50.27
CA ILE A 58 -3.28 8.02 -51.60
C ILE A 58 -4.65 7.33 -51.52
N GLU A 59 -4.77 6.24 -50.77
CA GLU A 59 -6.04 5.52 -50.62
C GLU A 59 -7.09 6.38 -49.89
N ARG A 60 -6.67 7.18 -48.89
CA ARG A 60 -7.54 8.17 -48.21
C ARG A 60 -8.08 9.22 -49.18
N ARG A 61 -7.23 9.76 -50.06
CA ARG A 61 -7.64 10.74 -51.08
C ARG A 61 -8.64 10.14 -52.07
N ARG A 62 -8.50 8.86 -52.44
CA ARG A 62 -9.44 8.17 -53.35
C ARG A 62 -10.83 8.05 -52.74
N ILE A 63 -10.92 7.61 -51.47
CA ILE A 63 -12.19 7.51 -50.73
C ILE A 63 -12.86 8.89 -50.62
N GLU A 64 -12.10 9.95 -50.34
CA GLU A 64 -12.62 11.32 -50.23
C GLU A 64 -13.08 11.91 -51.59
N GLU A 65 -12.67 11.34 -52.73
CA GLU A 65 -13.25 11.66 -54.05
C GLU A 65 -14.50 10.82 -54.37
N GLU A 66 -14.54 9.54 -53.97
CA GLU A 66 -15.71 8.66 -54.11
C GLU A 66 -16.92 9.24 -53.34
N ASP A 67 -16.76 9.63 -52.06
CA ASP A 67 -17.79 10.30 -51.26
C ASP A 67 -18.29 11.61 -51.92
N ARG A 68 -17.35 12.41 -52.48
CA ARG A 68 -17.67 13.68 -53.15
C ARG A 68 -18.37 13.51 -54.51
N GLN A 69 -18.38 12.33 -55.10
CA GLN A 69 -19.26 12.00 -56.22
C GLN A 69 -20.65 11.60 -55.75
N GLU A 70 -20.78 10.80 -54.68
CA GLU A 70 -22.09 10.36 -54.19
C GLU A 70 -22.95 11.52 -53.69
N GLU A 71 -22.36 12.49 -52.98
CA GLU A 71 -23.13 13.65 -52.49
C GLU A 71 -23.68 14.53 -53.64
N ARG A 72 -22.98 14.63 -54.78
CA ARG A 72 -23.47 15.34 -55.97
C ARG A 72 -24.69 14.67 -56.61
N GLN A 73 -24.75 13.33 -56.58
CA GLN A 73 -25.93 12.59 -57.02
C GLN A 73 -27.12 12.79 -56.05
N ARG A 74 -26.86 12.81 -54.74
CA ARG A 74 -27.91 13.05 -53.73
C ARG A 74 -28.50 14.47 -53.83
N GLN A 75 -27.70 15.48 -54.15
CA GLN A 75 -28.17 16.86 -54.28
C GLN A 75 -29.04 17.11 -55.53
N THR A 76 -28.84 16.36 -56.63
CA THR A 76 -29.64 16.53 -57.86
C THR A 76 -31.07 15.98 -57.75
N LEU A 77 -31.34 15.09 -56.79
CA LEU A 77 -32.64 14.43 -56.64
C LEU A 77 -33.65 15.19 -55.75
N GLY A 78 -33.17 16.02 -54.81
CA GLY A 78 -34.02 16.68 -53.81
C GLY A 78 -34.80 17.91 -54.29
N GLY A 79 -34.39 18.54 -55.40
CA GLY A 79 -34.80 19.90 -55.78
C GLY A 79 -36.22 20.09 -56.35
N ARG A 80 -37.13 19.11 -56.27
CA ARG A 80 -38.41 19.14 -57.02
C ARG A 80 -39.71 18.99 -56.21
N ILE A 81 -39.68 18.83 -54.88
CA ILE A 81 -40.89 18.57 -54.06
C ILE A 81 -40.99 19.49 -52.82
N GLN A 82 -40.89 20.81 -53.02
CA GLN A 82 -41.02 21.80 -51.93
C GLN A 82 -41.83 23.05 -52.34
N GLY A 83 -42.88 22.85 -53.16
CA GLY A 83 -43.51 23.92 -53.96
C GLY A 83 -44.99 24.24 -53.73
N ALA A 84 -45.61 23.84 -52.62
CA ALA A 84 -46.95 24.34 -52.23
C ALA A 84 -47.32 24.02 -50.76
N ARG A 85 -47.93 25.01 -50.07
CA ARG A 85 -48.56 24.99 -48.71
C ARG A 85 -47.80 25.66 -47.54
N ASN A 86 -47.42 26.93 -47.70
CA ASN A 86 -47.26 27.87 -46.58
C ASN A 86 -48.34 28.97 -46.64
N THR A 87 -49.17 29.09 -45.60
CA THR A 87 -49.82 30.33 -45.04
C THR A 87 -51.02 29.95 -44.17
N VAL A 88 -51.29 30.78 -43.13
CA VAL A 88 -52.54 30.97 -42.32
C VAL A 88 -52.34 30.92 -40.79
N ASN A 89 -51.71 29.91 -40.20
CA ASN A 89 -51.67 29.74 -38.72
C ASN A 89 -50.66 30.66 -37.96
N GLU A 90 -50.14 31.69 -38.61
CA GLU A 90 -48.77 32.17 -38.40
C GLU A 90 -48.53 33.10 -37.18
N LYS A 91 -49.55 33.43 -36.38
CA LYS A 91 -49.42 34.48 -35.32
C LYS A 91 -49.78 34.12 -33.89
N LYS A 92 -50.43 32.99 -33.60
CA LYS A 92 -50.61 32.51 -32.20
C LYS A 92 -49.60 31.42 -31.84
N ASP A 93 -49.25 30.59 -32.81
CA ASP A 93 -48.20 29.58 -32.67
C ASP A 93 -46.81 30.21 -32.51
N ALA A 94 -46.57 31.40 -33.08
CA ALA A 94 -45.25 32.03 -33.20
C ALA A 94 -44.45 32.20 -31.89
N LEU A 95 -45.09 32.33 -30.72
CA LEU A 95 -44.38 32.51 -29.45
C LEU A 95 -43.99 31.16 -28.81
N ILE A 96 -44.93 30.21 -28.74
CA ILE A 96 -44.70 28.86 -28.22
C ILE A 96 -43.78 28.08 -29.18
N ASN A 97 -44.00 28.21 -30.49
CA ASN A 97 -43.11 27.67 -31.49
C ASN A 97 -41.75 28.34 -31.44
N ARG A 98 -41.56 29.64 -31.15
CA ARG A 98 -40.18 30.17 -31.03
C ARG A 98 -39.32 29.43 -30.00
N ALA A 99 -39.85 29.18 -28.80
CA ALA A 99 -39.13 28.39 -27.78
C ALA A 99 -38.96 26.92 -28.21
N THR A 100 -40.02 26.31 -28.73
CA THR A 100 -40.05 24.89 -29.09
C THR A 100 -39.24 24.59 -30.36
N GLU A 101 -39.17 25.53 -31.30
CA GLU A 101 -38.45 25.47 -32.57
C GLU A 101 -36.97 25.80 -32.42
N ILE A 102 -36.58 26.75 -31.55
CA ILE A 102 -35.17 26.89 -31.17
C ILE A 102 -34.67 25.56 -30.58
N THR A 103 -35.46 24.94 -29.70
CA THR A 103 -35.13 23.63 -29.11
C THR A 103 -35.11 22.50 -30.14
N ILE A 104 -36.13 22.40 -31.00
CA ILE A 104 -36.27 21.31 -31.99
C ILE A 104 -35.33 21.47 -33.18
N ASN A 105 -35.09 22.68 -33.70
CA ASN A 105 -34.15 22.89 -34.80
C ASN A 105 -32.69 22.77 -34.32
N THR A 106 -32.40 23.08 -33.05
CA THR A 106 -31.14 22.66 -32.42
C THR A 106 -31.08 21.12 -32.36
N ALA A 107 -32.10 20.45 -31.84
CA ALA A 107 -32.12 18.98 -31.76
C ALA A 107 -32.22 18.23 -33.12
N LYS A 108 -32.54 18.92 -34.22
CA LYS A 108 -32.51 18.39 -35.60
C LYS A 108 -31.27 18.79 -36.38
N SER A 109 -30.48 19.72 -35.86
CA SER A 109 -29.28 20.22 -36.52
C SER A 109 -28.26 19.08 -36.70
N LYS A 110 -27.80 18.85 -37.93
CA LYS A 110 -26.66 17.94 -38.19
C LYS A 110 -25.45 18.35 -37.36
N THR A 111 -25.22 19.65 -37.15
CA THR A 111 -24.14 20.17 -36.30
C THR A 111 -24.35 19.85 -34.82
N PHE A 112 -25.58 19.87 -34.29
CA PHE A 112 -25.83 19.43 -32.91
C PHE A 112 -25.51 17.95 -32.73
N TRP A 113 -25.97 17.08 -33.63
CA TRP A 113 -25.64 15.66 -33.58
C TRP A 113 -24.16 15.38 -33.84
N ALA A 114 -23.49 16.15 -34.70
CA ALA A 114 -22.06 16.05 -34.91
C ALA A 114 -21.27 16.49 -33.66
N TRP A 115 -21.66 17.57 -32.98
CA TRP A 115 -21.04 18.00 -31.71
C TRP A 115 -21.34 17.03 -30.56
N PHE A 116 -22.54 16.48 -30.48
CA PHE A 116 -22.90 15.45 -29.51
C PHE A 116 -22.12 14.15 -29.74
N LEU A 117 -21.98 13.70 -30.98
CA LEU A 117 -21.29 12.47 -31.34
C LEU A 117 -19.76 12.63 -31.31
N LEU A 118 -19.23 13.80 -31.66
CA LEU A 118 -17.83 14.18 -31.40
C LEU A 118 -17.55 14.24 -29.89
N GLY A 119 -18.45 14.84 -29.11
CA GLY A 119 -18.39 14.86 -27.66
C GLY A 119 -18.41 13.43 -27.07
N LEU A 120 -19.26 12.56 -27.60
CA LEU A 120 -19.33 11.14 -27.23
C LEU A 120 -18.03 10.39 -27.59
N ILE A 121 -17.47 10.62 -28.79
CA ILE A 121 -16.18 10.03 -29.21
C ILE A 121 -15.03 10.53 -28.34
N LEU A 122 -14.96 11.83 -28.06
CA LEU A 122 -13.94 12.42 -27.18
C LEU A 122 -14.07 11.91 -25.74
N PHE A 123 -15.30 11.77 -25.24
CA PHE A 123 -15.61 11.22 -23.92
C PHE A 123 -15.22 9.74 -23.81
N ILE A 124 -15.59 8.91 -24.79
CA ILE A 124 -15.17 7.50 -24.90
C ILE A 124 -13.65 7.41 -25.02
N SER A 125 -13.02 8.25 -25.85
CA SER A 125 -11.56 8.25 -26.02
C SER A 125 -10.81 8.71 -24.77
N ALA A 126 -11.34 9.66 -23.99
CA ALA A 126 -10.77 10.08 -22.71
C ALA A 126 -10.96 9.01 -21.62
N TYR A 127 -12.12 8.33 -21.62
CA TYR A 127 -12.39 7.18 -20.75
C TYR A 127 -11.42 6.02 -21.03
N TYR A 128 -11.21 5.67 -22.31
CA TYR A 128 -10.30 4.58 -22.71
C TYR A 128 -8.81 4.94 -22.60
N LYS A 129 -8.41 6.20 -22.82
CA LYS A 129 -7.01 6.65 -22.63
C LYS A 129 -6.63 6.85 -21.16
N ASN A 130 -7.56 6.64 -20.22
CA ASN A 130 -7.31 6.64 -18.78
C ASN A 130 -6.56 7.90 -18.28
N ILE A 131 -6.93 9.08 -18.81
CA ILE A 131 -6.34 10.36 -18.44
C ILE A 131 -6.56 10.59 -16.93
N TYR A 132 -5.47 10.88 -16.20
CA TYR A 132 -5.42 10.91 -14.73
C TYR A 132 -6.65 11.56 -14.10
N GLY A 133 -7.35 10.81 -13.24
CA GLY A 133 -8.54 11.26 -12.50
C GLY A 133 -9.86 11.31 -13.28
N PHE A 134 -9.85 11.37 -14.62
CA PHE A 134 -11.07 11.59 -15.41
C PHE A 134 -12.11 10.47 -15.24
N ARG A 135 -11.68 9.21 -15.13
CA ARG A 135 -12.58 8.07 -14.90
C ARG A 135 -13.34 8.17 -13.58
N THR A 136 -12.67 8.62 -12.50
CA THR A 136 -13.27 8.82 -11.18
C THR A 136 -14.19 10.03 -11.17
N PHE A 137 -13.80 11.12 -11.83
CA PHE A 137 -14.63 12.31 -12.02
C PHE A 137 -15.92 11.98 -12.80
N VAL A 138 -15.82 11.20 -13.88
CA VAL A 138 -16.99 10.75 -14.67
C VAL A 138 -17.92 9.85 -13.86
N LEU A 139 -17.39 8.95 -13.02
CA LEU A 139 -18.23 8.11 -12.16
C LEU A 139 -18.97 8.92 -11.07
N GLY A 140 -18.31 9.88 -10.42
CA GLY A 140 -18.95 10.70 -9.38
C GLY A 140 -19.88 11.78 -9.94
N VAL A 141 -19.40 12.56 -10.91
CA VAL A 141 -20.08 13.77 -11.42
C VAL A 141 -20.97 13.46 -12.63
N GLY A 142 -20.57 12.53 -13.49
CA GLY A 142 -21.37 12.14 -14.66
C GLY A 142 -22.69 11.46 -14.27
N ILE A 143 -22.66 10.54 -13.30
CA ILE A 143 -23.85 9.83 -12.82
C ILE A 143 -24.82 10.80 -12.13
N THR A 144 -24.32 11.74 -11.32
CA THR A 144 -25.18 12.75 -10.66
C THR A 144 -25.81 13.74 -11.66
N ILE A 145 -25.07 14.20 -12.67
CA ILE A 145 -25.62 15.06 -13.74
C ILE A 145 -26.69 14.32 -14.56
N VAL A 146 -26.45 13.07 -14.95
CA VAL A 146 -27.42 12.27 -15.74
C VAL A 146 -28.69 11.99 -14.92
N GLY A 147 -28.56 11.64 -13.64
CA GLY A 147 -29.71 11.46 -12.74
C GLY A 147 -30.53 12.74 -12.57
N LEU A 148 -29.86 13.89 -12.39
CA LEU A 148 -30.50 15.19 -12.24
C LEU A 148 -31.22 15.63 -13.53
N LEU A 149 -30.63 15.38 -14.71
CA LEU A 149 -31.29 15.61 -16.01
C LEU A 149 -32.53 14.73 -16.19
N ALA A 150 -32.47 13.45 -15.79
CA ALA A 150 -33.62 12.55 -15.85
C ALA A 150 -34.78 13.02 -14.95
N ILE A 151 -34.48 13.49 -13.73
CA ILE A 151 -35.46 14.10 -12.82
C ILE A 151 -36.11 15.34 -13.47
N ILE A 152 -35.32 16.24 -14.05
CA ILE A 152 -35.84 17.43 -14.77
C ILE A 152 -36.77 17.03 -15.91
N ILE A 153 -36.39 16.02 -16.71
CA ILE A 153 -37.24 15.51 -17.81
C ILE A 153 -38.57 14.95 -17.27
N ILE A 154 -38.53 14.15 -16.20
CA ILE A 154 -39.74 13.60 -15.56
C ILE A 154 -40.66 14.73 -15.06
N VAL A 155 -40.11 15.75 -14.38
CA VAL A 155 -40.87 16.93 -13.90
C VAL A 155 -41.53 17.69 -15.06
N ILE A 156 -40.83 17.88 -16.18
CA ILE A 156 -41.38 18.52 -17.38
C ILE A 156 -42.53 17.68 -17.97
N PHE A 157 -42.39 16.35 -18.05
CA PHE A 157 -43.46 15.46 -18.53
C PHE A 157 -44.68 15.45 -17.60
N ILE A 158 -44.48 15.48 -16.28
CA ILE A 158 -45.57 15.61 -15.29
C ILE A 158 -46.32 16.93 -15.51
N GLY A 159 -45.61 18.06 -15.54
CA GLY A 159 -46.22 19.38 -15.74
C GLY A 159 -46.99 19.47 -17.06
N TRP A 160 -46.41 18.99 -18.16
CA TRP A 160 -47.06 18.97 -19.48
C TRP A 160 -48.27 18.04 -19.53
N GLY A 161 -48.20 16.85 -18.92
CA GLY A 161 -49.30 15.88 -18.91
C GLY A 161 -50.48 16.33 -18.03
N LEU A 162 -50.22 16.96 -16.89
CA LEU A 162 -51.26 17.60 -16.07
C LEU A 162 -51.93 18.75 -16.81
N VAL A 163 -51.15 19.70 -17.35
CA VAL A 163 -51.69 20.87 -18.06
C VAL A 163 -52.49 20.44 -19.30
N THR A 164 -51.99 19.51 -20.11
CA THR A 164 -52.74 19.04 -21.29
C THR A 164 -53.96 18.20 -20.93
N GLY A 165 -53.86 17.35 -19.89
CA GLY A 165 -55.00 16.58 -19.38
C GLY A 165 -56.19 17.46 -18.99
N PHE A 166 -55.94 18.52 -18.18
CA PHE A 166 -56.99 19.47 -17.80
C PHE A 166 -57.45 20.38 -18.96
N THR A 167 -56.53 20.98 -19.72
CA THR A 167 -56.89 22.01 -20.71
C THR A 167 -57.44 21.47 -22.03
N LYS A 168 -57.20 20.19 -22.36
CA LYS A 168 -57.64 19.57 -23.62
C LYS A 168 -58.58 18.38 -23.42
N ASN A 169 -58.98 18.09 -22.17
CA ASN A 169 -59.75 16.90 -21.80
C ASN A 169 -59.06 15.57 -22.20
N GLU A 170 -57.72 15.58 -22.28
CA GLU A 170 -56.90 14.42 -22.65
C GLU A 170 -56.62 13.57 -21.39
N ILE A 171 -57.68 12.98 -20.81
CA ILE A 171 -57.69 12.36 -19.47
C ILE A 171 -56.56 11.33 -19.27
N SER A 172 -56.17 10.57 -20.30
CA SER A 172 -55.03 9.66 -20.24
C SER A 172 -53.70 10.33 -19.90
N ARG A 173 -53.45 11.57 -20.36
CA ARG A 173 -52.23 12.33 -20.02
C ARG A 173 -52.21 12.80 -18.59
N PHE A 174 -53.37 13.15 -18.02
CA PHE A 174 -53.49 13.42 -16.58
C PHE A 174 -53.06 12.19 -15.76
N PHE A 175 -53.57 11.00 -16.12
CA PHE A 175 -53.21 9.77 -15.41
C PHE A 175 -51.75 9.37 -15.61
N ILE A 176 -51.21 9.47 -16.84
CA ILE A 176 -49.78 9.23 -17.11
C ILE A 176 -48.89 10.18 -16.29
N ALA A 177 -49.25 11.47 -16.18
CA ALA A 177 -48.52 12.40 -15.33
C ALA A 177 -48.63 12.06 -13.84
N GLY A 178 -49.81 11.66 -13.36
CA GLY A 178 -50.02 11.25 -11.97
C GLY A 178 -49.17 10.04 -11.56
N VAL A 179 -49.07 9.00 -12.40
CA VAL A 179 -48.22 7.83 -12.08
C VAL A 179 -46.72 8.16 -12.17
N LEU A 180 -46.30 9.06 -13.06
CA LEU A 180 -44.92 9.54 -13.12
C LEU A 180 -44.56 10.41 -11.90
N ALA A 181 -45.51 11.20 -11.39
CA ALA A 181 -45.32 11.98 -10.16
C ALA A 181 -45.21 11.08 -8.92
N ILE A 182 -46.02 10.02 -8.86
CA ILE A 182 -45.96 9.01 -7.81
C ILE A 182 -44.61 8.26 -7.85
N TRP A 183 -44.15 7.82 -9.02
CA TRP A 183 -42.83 7.21 -9.17
C TRP A 183 -41.67 8.16 -8.78
N LEU A 184 -41.76 9.43 -9.16
CA LEU A 184 -40.77 10.44 -8.75
C LEU A 184 -40.74 10.64 -7.23
N LEU A 185 -41.90 10.58 -6.57
CA LEU A 185 -42.00 10.57 -5.11
C LEU A 185 -41.39 9.30 -4.52
N ASP A 186 -41.61 8.12 -5.10
CA ASP A 186 -40.98 6.85 -4.68
C ASP A 186 -39.45 6.91 -4.73
N MET A 187 -38.89 7.46 -5.80
CA MET A 187 -37.44 7.67 -5.94
C MET A 187 -36.89 8.80 -5.05
N ALA A 188 -37.74 9.65 -4.45
CA ALA A 188 -37.30 10.76 -3.61
C ALA A 188 -36.63 10.25 -2.31
N PRO A 189 -35.34 10.63 -2.06
CA PRO A 189 -34.62 10.23 -0.85
C PRO A 189 -35.32 10.66 0.44
N ALA A 190 -35.12 9.90 1.52
CA ALA A 190 -35.73 10.18 2.82
C ALA A 190 -35.27 11.52 3.46
N TRP A 191 -34.18 12.12 2.99
CA TRP A 191 -33.77 13.48 3.39
C TRP A 191 -34.56 14.59 2.69
N LEU A 192 -35.13 14.31 1.51
CA LEU A 192 -35.82 15.27 0.66
C LEU A 192 -37.29 15.45 1.10
N ILE A 193 -37.87 14.40 1.70
CA ILE A 193 -39.12 14.48 2.48
C ILE A 193 -38.90 13.76 3.83
N PRO A 194 -38.43 14.46 4.87
CA PRO A 194 -38.16 13.87 6.18
C PRO A 194 -39.35 13.13 6.78
N GLY A 195 -39.10 11.94 7.32
CA GLY A 195 -40.12 11.07 7.92
C GLY A 195 -40.94 10.24 6.92
N TRP A 196 -40.74 10.37 5.61
CA TRP A 196 -41.44 9.58 4.60
C TRP A 196 -40.54 8.46 4.05
N PRO A 197 -40.57 7.23 4.60
CA PRO A 197 -39.73 6.13 4.13
C PRO A 197 -40.05 5.75 2.67
N PRO A 198 -39.06 5.30 1.88
CA PRO A 198 -39.27 4.92 0.49
C PRO A 198 -40.24 3.75 0.37
N TYR A 199 -41.19 3.86 -0.56
CA TYR A 199 -42.07 2.74 -0.89
C TYR A 199 -41.26 1.70 -1.68
N ARG A 200 -41.41 0.44 -1.29
CA ARG A 200 -40.77 -0.74 -1.91
C ARG A 200 -41.77 -1.90 -2.01
N GLY A 201 -43.06 -1.56 -2.04
CA GLY A 201 -44.17 -2.50 -1.83
C GLY A 201 -44.03 -3.32 -0.55
N PHE A 202 -44.57 -4.53 -0.61
CA PHE A 202 -44.61 -5.53 0.44
C PHE A 202 -44.13 -6.87 -0.10
N GLU A 203 -43.53 -7.68 0.77
CA GLU A 203 -43.11 -9.02 0.39
C GLU A 203 -44.32 -9.96 0.33
N LEU A 204 -44.53 -10.54 -0.84
CA LEU A 204 -45.51 -11.59 -1.07
C LEU A 204 -44.78 -12.94 -1.02
N PRO A 205 -44.76 -13.65 0.13
CA PRO A 205 -44.24 -15.01 0.16
C PRO A 205 -45.02 -15.86 -0.86
N PRO A 206 -44.37 -16.44 -1.89
CA PRO A 206 -45.07 -17.02 -3.04
C PRO A 206 -45.94 -18.25 -2.69
N LEU A 207 -45.68 -18.89 -1.55
CA LEU A 207 -46.54 -19.92 -0.96
C LEU A 207 -47.42 -19.40 0.18
N GLY A 208 -47.10 -18.24 0.76
CA GLY A 208 -47.81 -17.69 1.92
C GLY A 208 -49.19 -17.14 1.61
N LEU A 209 -49.46 -16.74 0.36
CA LEU A 209 -50.83 -16.46 -0.12
C LEU A 209 -51.80 -17.61 0.17
N LEU A 210 -51.32 -18.85 0.05
CA LEU A 210 -52.11 -20.07 0.28
C LEU A 210 -52.27 -20.41 1.78
N SER A 211 -51.42 -19.84 2.64
CA SER A 211 -51.52 -19.95 4.11
C SER A 211 -52.45 -18.90 4.75
N LEU A 212 -52.95 -17.92 3.98
CA LEU A 212 -53.90 -16.94 4.48
C LEU A 212 -55.23 -17.60 4.86
N SER A 213 -55.75 -17.29 6.04
CA SER A 213 -57.09 -17.70 6.43
C SER A 213 -58.14 -16.94 5.58
N LEU A 214 -58.66 -17.61 4.55
CA LEU A 214 -59.65 -17.04 3.61
C LEU A 214 -60.94 -16.63 4.34
N LEU A 215 -61.44 -17.49 5.25
CA LEU A 215 -61.56 -17.10 6.66
C LEU A 215 -62.12 -15.69 6.94
N PRO A 216 -61.41 -14.88 7.76
CA PRO A 216 -61.70 -13.47 8.00
C PRO A 216 -61.90 -12.59 6.76
N VAL A 217 -61.28 -12.90 5.61
CA VAL A 217 -61.45 -12.09 4.39
C VAL A 217 -62.87 -12.22 3.83
N LEU A 218 -63.42 -13.43 3.82
CA LEU A 218 -64.78 -13.71 3.37
C LEU A 218 -65.84 -13.25 4.38
N THR A 219 -65.54 -13.29 5.68
CA THR A 219 -66.43 -12.77 6.74
C THR A 219 -66.13 -11.32 7.15
N SER A 220 -65.37 -10.57 6.34
CA SER A 220 -65.00 -9.19 6.69
C SER A 220 -66.22 -8.25 6.62
N SER A 221 -66.23 -7.23 7.48
CA SER A 221 -67.25 -6.16 7.43
C SER A 221 -67.24 -5.41 6.10
N PHE A 222 -66.10 -5.39 5.40
CA PHE A 222 -65.95 -4.80 4.08
C PHE A 222 -66.56 -5.67 2.97
N THR A 223 -66.38 -7.00 3.05
CA THR A 223 -67.05 -7.98 2.16
C THR A 223 -68.56 -7.89 2.33
N PHE A 224 -69.04 -7.84 3.57
CA PHE A 224 -70.46 -7.63 3.88
C PHE A 224 -70.98 -6.30 3.31
N ALA A 225 -70.25 -5.19 3.49
CA ALA A 225 -70.63 -3.88 2.97
C ALA A 225 -70.72 -3.87 1.44
N LEU A 226 -69.78 -4.49 0.72
CA LEU A 226 -69.84 -4.58 -0.75
C LEU A 226 -70.97 -5.50 -1.24
N PHE A 227 -71.24 -6.64 -0.60
CA PHE A 227 -72.42 -7.44 -0.93
C PHE A 227 -73.73 -6.68 -0.65
N TYR A 228 -73.82 -5.94 0.45
CA TYR A 228 -74.99 -5.12 0.78
C TYR A 228 -75.19 -3.98 -0.24
N ILE A 229 -74.12 -3.27 -0.63
CA ILE A 229 -74.17 -2.22 -1.65
C ILE A 229 -74.60 -2.80 -3.02
N ASN A 230 -74.05 -3.95 -3.42
CA ASN A 230 -74.45 -4.64 -4.65
C ASN A 230 -75.93 -5.09 -4.59
N MET A 231 -76.38 -5.63 -3.46
CA MET A 231 -77.76 -6.00 -3.21
C MET A 231 -78.71 -4.78 -3.35
N VAL A 232 -78.33 -3.62 -2.80
CA VAL A 232 -79.09 -2.36 -2.92
C VAL A 232 -79.15 -1.88 -4.38
N PHE A 233 -78.03 -1.90 -5.12
CA PHE A 233 -78.04 -1.56 -6.55
C PHE A 233 -78.92 -2.52 -7.35
N LYS A 234 -78.89 -3.82 -7.09
CA LYS A 234 -79.72 -4.81 -7.79
C LYS A 234 -81.21 -4.74 -7.44
N ILE A 235 -81.57 -4.21 -6.27
CA ILE A 235 -82.96 -3.80 -5.96
C ILE A 235 -83.38 -2.60 -6.84
N ILE A 236 -82.52 -1.58 -6.95
CA ILE A 236 -82.79 -0.37 -7.77
C ILE A 236 -82.92 -0.72 -9.26
N GLU A 237 -82.08 -1.64 -9.76
CA GLU A 237 -82.11 -2.17 -11.12
C GLU A 237 -83.26 -3.18 -11.37
N LYS A 238 -84.04 -3.53 -10.33
CA LYS A 238 -85.17 -4.49 -10.35
C LYS A 238 -84.79 -5.93 -10.73
N GLU A 239 -83.53 -6.31 -10.53
CA GLU A 239 -83.03 -7.66 -10.81
C GLU A 239 -83.25 -8.61 -9.63
N TYR A 240 -84.52 -8.92 -9.34
CA TYR A 240 -84.95 -9.69 -8.16
C TYR A 240 -84.22 -11.05 -7.98
N ARG A 241 -83.77 -11.70 -9.06
CA ARG A 241 -82.98 -12.94 -8.97
C ARG A 241 -81.57 -12.70 -8.43
N ALA A 242 -80.88 -11.65 -8.90
CA ALA A 242 -79.57 -11.26 -8.39
C ALA A 242 -79.65 -10.75 -6.94
N PHE A 243 -80.73 -10.05 -6.59
CA PHE A 243 -81.04 -9.67 -5.20
C PHE A 243 -81.14 -10.90 -4.27
N ILE A 244 -81.97 -11.91 -4.62
CA ILE A 244 -82.12 -13.13 -3.80
C ILE A 244 -80.78 -13.87 -3.65
N LEU A 245 -79.98 -13.94 -4.73
CA LEU A 245 -78.69 -14.62 -4.73
C LEU A 245 -77.67 -13.89 -3.83
N ALA A 246 -77.59 -12.55 -3.91
CA ALA A 246 -76.75 -11.75 -3.01
C ALA A 246 -77.19 -11.85 -1.54
N PHE A 247 -78.50 -11.79 -1.27
CA PHE A 247 -79.06 -11.94 0.08
C PHE A 247 -78.81 -13.34 0.66
N GLY A 248 -78.90 -14.39 -0.16
CA GLY A 248 -78.55 -15.76 0.21
C GLY A 248 -77.08 -15.90 0.59
N ILE A 249 -76.16 -15.31 -0.18
CA ILE A 249 -74.72 -15.26 0.14
C ILE A 249 -74.48 -14.53 1.47
N ILE A 250 -75.16 -13.41 1.71
CA ILE A 250 -75.07 -12.65 2.97
C ILE A 250 -75.51 -13.50 4.17
N ILE A 251 -76.62 -14.25 4.08
CA ILE A 251 -77.08 -15.13 5.16
C ILE A 251 -76.11 -16.30 5.38
N ILE A 252 -75.63 -16.95 4.31
CA ILE A 252 -74.71 -18.08 4.43
C ILE A 252 -73.38 -17.64 5.06
N SER A 253 -72.82 -16.51 4.62
CA SER A 253 -71.54 -15.98 5.12
C SER A 253 -71.57 -15.52 6.57
N ASN A 254 -72.69 -14.96 7.05
CA ASN A 254 -72.80 -14.45 8.43
C ASN A 254 -73.37 -15.47 9.42
N TYR A 255 -74.31 -16.34 9.01
CA TYR A 255 -74.99 -17.25 9.94
C TYR A 255 -74.47 -18.68 9.90
N PHE A 256 -74.18 -19.22 8.70
CA PHE A 256 -73.76 -20.62 8.57
C PHE A 256 -72.25 -20.79 8.72
N ILE A 257 -71.43 -19.96 8.05
CA ILE A 257 -69.98 -20.14 8.07
C ILE A 257 -69.39 -20.08 9.50
N PRO A 258 -69.68 -19.07 10.35
CA PRO A 258 -69.13 -19.01 11.72
C PRO A 258 -69.67 -20.10 12.67
N LYS A 259 -70.77 -20.76 12.27
CA LYS A 259 -71.49 -21.75 13.10
C LYS A 259 -71.15 -23.20 12.71
N ILE A 260 -70.74 -23.43 11.47
CA ILE A 260 -70.19 -24.71 10.98
C ILE A 260 -68.68 -24.78 11.25
N PHE A 261 -67.97 -23.66 11.16
CA PHE A 261 -66.53 -23.55 11.43
C PHE A 261 -66.28 -22.73 12.70
N PRO A 262 -66.45 -23.32 13.90
CA PRO A 262 -66.26 -22.61 15.16
C PRO A 262 -64.82 -22.11 15.35
N SER A 263 -64.66 -20.96 15.98
CA SER A 263 -63.42 -20.16 16.03
C SER A 263 -62.21 -20.79 16.73
N TYR A 264 -62.35 -21.95 17.36
CA TYR A 264 -61.21 -22.74 17.88
C TYR A 264 -60.61 -23.69 16.82
N LEU A 265 -61.27 -23.91 15.69
CA LEU A 265 -60.69 -24.58 14.53
C LEU A 265 -59.73 -23.63 13.81
N ASN A 266 -58.51 -23.56 14.32
CA ASN A 266 -57.40 -22.82 13.73
C ASN A 266 -56.84 -23.62 12.53
N ILE A 267 -57.66 -23.80 11.47
CA ILE A 267 -57.36 -24.69 10.34
C ILE A 267 -56.30 -24.09 9.39
N SER A 268 -55.07 -24.05 9.87
CA SER A 268 -53.90 -24.07 9.01
C SER A 268 -53.85 -25.44 8.31
N PHE A 269 -54.46 -25.53 7.11
CA PHE A 269 -54.38 -26.72 6.27
C PHE A 269 -52.93 -26.93 5.79
N SER A 270 -52.11 -27.60 6.61
CA SER A 270 -50.75 -28.03 6.26
C SER A 270 -50.73 -29.24 5.32
N ILE A 271 -51.87 -29.91 5.13
CA ILE A 271 -52.07 -30.94 4.12
C ILE A 271 -52.33 -30.25 2.77
N PRO A 272 -51.46 -30.42 1.74
CA PRO A 272 -51.57 -29.69 0.47
C PRO A 272 -52.94 -29.83 -0.21
N LEU A 273 -53.56 -31.01 -0.09
CA LEU A 273 -54.84 -31.35 -0.70
C LEU A 273 -56.03 -30.51 -0.19
N GLY A 274 -55.99 -29.98 1.04
CA GLY A 274 -57.10 -29.19 1.58
C GLY A 274 -57.32 -27.86 0.85
N GLN A 275 -56.22 -27.23 0.43
CA GLN A 275 -56.23 -25.95 -0.28
C GLN A 275 -56.68 -26.13 -1.74
N TYR A 276 -56.22 -27.20 -2.41
CA TYR A 276 -56.77 -27.61 -3.70
C TYR A 276 -58.26 -27.95 -3.60
N GLY A 277 -58.72 -28.52 -2.48
CA GLY A 277 -60.14 -28.77 -2.21
C GLY A 277 -61.01 -27.51 -2.29
N MET A 278 -60.54 -26.38 -1.77
CA MET A 278 -61.26 -25.09 -1.89
C MET A 278 -61.24 -24.51 -3.31
N ILE A 279 -60.11 -24.63 -4.03
CA ILE A 279 -60.03 -24.19 -5.44
C ILE A 279 -60.94 -25.07 -6.32
N LEU A 280 -60.92 -26.38 -6.12
CA LEU A 280 -61.82 -27.33 -6.79
C LEU A 280 -63.27 -27.08 -6.41
N LEU A 281 -63.59 -26.69 -5.17
CA LEU A 281 -64.94 -26.30 -4.76
C LEU A 281 -65.41 -25.04 -5.50
N PHE A 282 -64.58 -24.00 -5.62
CA PHE A 282 -64.95 -22.79 -6.37
C PHE A 282 -65.08 -23.07 -7.88
N LEU A 283 -64.20 -23.89 -8.46
CA LEU A 283 -64.31 -24.35 -9.85
C LEU A 283 -65.56 -25.21 -10.07
N PHE A 284 -65.91 -26.08 -9.12
CA PHE A 284 -67.10 -26.93 -9.16
C PHE A 284 -68.39 -26.13 -8.97
N LEU A 285 -68.41 -25.14 -8.07
CA LEU A 285 -69.53 -24.21 -7.92
C LEU A 285 -69.71 -23.33 -9.17
N GLY A 286 -68.61 -22.82 -9.75
CA GLY A 286 -68.63 -22.11 -11.03
C GLY A 286 -69.16 -22.97 -12.17
N TRP A 287 -68.69 -24.22 -12.26
CA TRP A 287 -69.18 -25.21 -13.22
C TRP A 287 -70.65 -25.59 -12.99
N LEU A 288 -71.09 -25.71 -11.73
CA LEU A 288 -72.50 -25.95 -11.40
C LEU A 288 -73.38 -24.78 -11.85
N VAL A 289 -73.00 -23.53 -11.55
CA VAL A 289 -73.74 -22.33 -12.00
C VAL A 289 -73.80 -22.28 -13.53
N TRP A 290 -72.67 -22.47 -14.21
CA TRP A 290 -72.58 -22.52 -15.67
C TRP A 290 -73.39 -23.67 -16.30
N LYS A 291 -73.47 -24.82 -15.63
CA LYS A 291 -74.17 -26.02 -16.11
C LYS A 291 -75.68 -25.98 -15.87
N PHE A 292 -76.14 -25.37 -14.77
CA PHE A 292 -77.56 -25.35 -14.40
C PHE A 292 -78.36 -24.23 -15.05
N ASP A 293 -77.74 -23.11 -15.46
CA ASP A 293 -78.43 -22.06 -16.23
C ASP A 293 -77.81 -21.84 -17.62
N ARG A 294 -78.20 -22.70 -18.56
CA ARG A 294 -77.79 -22.65 -19.98
C ARG A 294 -78.24 -21.37 -20.73
N ASN A 295 -79.03 -20.49 -20.12
CA ASN A 295 -79.51 -19.26 -20.76
C ASN A 295 -78.70 -18.02 -20.37
N TYR A 296 -77.67 -18.14 -19.51
CA TYR A 296 -76.85 -17.01 -19.11
C TYR A 296 -76.00 -16.47 -20.27
N LYS A 297 -76.06 -15.15 -20.46
CA LYS A 297 -75.18 -14.45 -21.41
C LYS A 297 -73.76 -14.40 -20.85
N GLU A 298 -72.77 -14.66 -21.69
CA GLU A 298 -71.37 -14.92 -21.31
C GLU A 298 -70.73 -13.83 -20.44
N GLY A 299 -71.18 -12.57 -20.56
CA GLY A 299 -70.70 -11.45 -19.76
C GLY A 299 -71.16 -11.42 -18.29
N GLU A 300 -72.28 -12.03 -17.93
CA GLU A 300 -72.84 -11.93 -16.56
C GLU A 300 -72.07 -12.82 -15.57
N VAL A 301 -71.66 -14.02 -15.99
CA VAL A 301 -70.81 -14.92 -15.19
C VAL A 301 -69.43 -14.29 -14.95
N ALA A 302 -68.85 -13.67 -15.97
CA ALA A 302 -67.60 -12.90 -15.84
C ALA A 302 -67.78 -11.67 -14.91
N GLY A 303 -68.94 -11.01 -14.95
CA GLY A 303 -69.33 -9.95 -14.02
C GLY A 303 -69.35 -10.41 -12.56
N LEU A 304 -69.94 -11.58 -12.28
CA LEU A 304 -69.97 -12.16 -10.93
C LEU A 304 -68.56 -12.50 -10.42
N PHE A 305 -67.75 -13.22 -11.21
CA PHE A 305 -66.40 -13.61 -10.79
C PHE A 305 -65.46 -12.42 -10.62
N SER A 306 -65.49 -11.43 -11.51
CA SER A 306 -64.69 -10.20 -11.36
C SER A 306 -65.13 -9.38 -10.13
N SER A 307 -66.43 -9.32 -9.83
CA SER A 307 -66.95 -8.67 -8.62
C SER A 307 -66.53 -9.39 -7.34
N LEU A 308 -66.55 -10.72 -7.33
CA LEU A 308 -66.07 -11.55 -6.21
C LEU A 308 -64.55 -11.39 -5.99
N TYR A 309 -63.77 -11.35 -7.08
CA TYR A 309 -62.34 -11.07 -7.03
C TYR A 309 -62.05 -9.66 -6.48
N ALA A 310 -62.77 -8.63 -6.96
CA ALA A 310 -62.65 -7.27 -6.40
C ALA A 310 -62.98 -7.24 -4.91
N MET A 311 -64.11 -7.85 -4.49
CA MET A 311 -64.48 -7.95 -3.07
C MET A 311 -63.39 -8.64 -2.23
N PHE A 312 -62.87 -9.78 -2.70
CA PHE A 312 -61.79 -10.49 -2.02
C PHE A 312 -60.52 -9.63 -1.86
N VAL A 313 -60.07 -9.00 -2.94
CA VAL A 313 -58.82 -8.22 -2.93
C VAL A 313 -58.94 -6.97 -2.06
N PHE A 314 -60.03 -6.20 -2.18
CA PHE A 314 -60.24 -5.04 -1.32
C PHE A 314 -60.38 -5.42 0.16
N SER A 315 -61.10 -6.50 0.48
CA SER A 315 -61.19 -7.01 1.86
C SER A 315 -59.86 -7.53 2.40
N PHE A 316 -59.03 -8.14 1.55
CA PHE A 316 -57.68 -8.53 1.91
C PHE A 316 -56.81 -7.31 2.26
N PHE A 317 -56.82 -6.25 1.44
CA PHE A 317 -56.11 -5.01 1.77
C PHE A 317 -56.71 -4.28 2.99
N TRP A 318 -58.02 -4.35 3.20
CA TRP A 318 -58.69 -3.75 4.36
C TRP A 318 -58.26 -4.39 5.69
N LEU A 319 -58.12 -5.72 5.72
CA LEU A 319 -57.70 -6.47 6.91
C LEU A 319 -56.19 -6.41 7.15
N ASN A 320 -55.38 -6.43 6.09
CA ASN A 320 -53.92 -6.36 6.18
C ASN A 320 -53.45 -4.91 6.28
N ASN A 321 -53.77 -4.26 7.39
CA ASN A 321 -53.58 -2.82 7.62
C ASN A 321 -52.11 -2.33 7.67
N GLY A 322 -51.11 -3.19 7.51
CA GLY A 322 -49.69 -2.83 7.58
C GLY A 322 -49.22 -1.76 6.58
N TRP A 323 -50.00 -1.49 5.52
CA TRP A 323 -49.75 -0.39 4.60
C TRP A 323 -50.30 0.96 5.06
N GLN A 324 -51.23 0.99 6.02
CA GLN A 324 -51.93 2.22 6.43
C GLN A 324 -51.00 3.23 7.14
N GLY A 325 -49.87 2.77 7.69
CA GLY A 325 -48.81 3.63 8.23
C GLY A 325 -47.89 4.26 7.17
N ASN A 326 -47.97 3.84 5.90
CA ASN A 326 -47.15 4.38 4.82
C ASN A 326 -47.98 5.30 3.91
N ILE A 327 -47.76 6.61 4.03
CA ILE A 327 -48.42 7.65 3.24
C ILE A 327 -48.16 7.53 1.72
N ARG A 328 -47.03 6.96 1.28
CA ARG A 328 -46.79 6.66 -0.14
C ARG A 328 -47.69 5.52 -0.62
N ALA A 329 -47.86 4.46 0.19
CA ALA A 329 -48.81 3.39 -0.11
C ALA A 329 -50.26 3.89 -0.22
N TRP A 330 -50.65 4.87 0.61
CA TRP A 330 -51.94 5.57 0.45
C TRP A 330 -52.06 6.30 -0.90
N LEU A 331 -51.02 7.02 -1.34
CA LEU A 331 -51.03 7.69 -2.66
C LEU A 331 -51.21 6.68 -3.80
N HIS A 332 -50.56 5.51 -3.73
CA HIS A 332 -50.72 4.44 -4.71
C HIS A 332 -52.16 3.87 -4.71
N ALA A 333 -52.68 3.50 -3.53
CA ALA A 333 -54.04 2.96 -3.41
C ALA A 333 -55.10 3.95 -3.90
N ILE A 334 -55.01 5.23 -3.48
CA ILE A 334 -55.93 6.30 -3.91
C ILE A 334 -55.83 6.50 -5.42
N TYR A 335 -54.62 6.53 -5.99
CA TYR A 335 -54.42 6.67 -7.42
C TYR A 335 -55.02 5.50 -8.21
N ILE A 336 -54.78 4.25 -7.79
CA ILE A 336 -55.29 3.04 -8.47
C ILE A 336 -56.82 3.01 -8.44
N ILE A 337 -57.42 3.35 -7.30
CA ILE A 337 -58.88 3.47 -7.15
C ILE A 337 -59.42 4.56 -8.07
N PHE A 338 -58.81 5.76 -8.09
CA PHE A 338 -59.24 6.87 -8.94
C PHE A 338 -59.09 6.57 -10.43
N PHE A 339 -57.96 5.98 -10.85
CA PHE A 339 -57.71 5.52 -12.22
C PHE A 339 -58.72 4.45 -12.65
N GLY A 340 -59.02 3.50 -11.77
CA GLY A 340 -60.01 2.46 -12.00
C GLY A 340 -61.43 3.03 -12.18
N PHE A 341 -61.88 3.90 -11.27
CA PHE A 341 -63.25 4.42 -11.29
C PHE A 341 -63.50 5.53 -12.31
N VAL A 342 -62.49 6.29 -12.69
CA VAL A 342 -62.60 7.38 -13.68
C VAL A 342 -62.19 6.91 -15.08
N TYR A 343 -60.98 6.40 -15.27
CA TYR A 343 -60.48 6.08 -16.62
C TYR A 343 -60.83 4.67 -17.09
N ILE A 344 -60.53 3.63 -16.29
CA ILE A 344 -60.84 2.24 -16.69
C ILE A 344 -62.34 2.05 -16.87
N LYS A 345 -63.16 2.48 -15.91
CA LYS A 345 -64.64 2.43 -16.00
C LYS A 345 -65.22 3.18 -17.19
N GLN A 346 -64.60 4.29 -17.61
CA GLN A 346 -65.04 5.05 -18.78
C GLN A 346 -64.70 4.34 -20.09
N LYS A 347 -63.45 3.85 -20.23
CA LYS A 347 -62.98 3.17 -21.45
C LYS A 347 -63.54 1.74 -21.61
N GLU A 348 -63.83 1.03 -20.50
CA GLU A 348 -64.42 -0.32 -20.49
C GLU A 348 -65.95 -0.32 -20.27
N ARG A 349 -66.64 0.77 -20.62
CA ARG A 349 -68.10 0.91 -20.43
C ARG A 349 -68.93 -0.20 -21.09
N THR A 350 -68.42 -0.82 -22.15
CA THR A 350 -69.04 -1.97 -22.85
C THR A 350 -68.76 -3.32 -22.19
N GLN A 351 -67.76 -3.41 -21.31
CA GLN A 351 -67.31 -4.64 -20.64
C GLN A 351 -67.00 -4.35 -19.16
N PRO A 352 -68.02 -3.99 -18.34
CA PRO A 352 -67.81 -3.49 -16.97
C PRO A 352 -67.06 -4.48 -16.06
N TYR A 353 -67.16 -5.79 -16.33
CA TYR A 353 -66.39 -6.84 -15.63
C TYR A 353 -64.87 -6.62 -15.71
N LEU A 354 -64.35 -6.00 -16.77
CA LEU A 354 -62.92 -5.64 -16.87
C LEU A 354 -62.51 -4.55 -15.88
N THR A 355 -63.42 -3.65 -15.48
CA THR A 355 -63.13 -2.67 -14.43
C THR A 355 -62.93 -3.35 -13.08
N TYR A 356 -63.81 -4.32 -12.75
CA TYR A 356 -63.70 -5.15 -11.55
C TYR A 356 -62.55 -6.17 -11.61
N LEU A 357 -61.94 -6.40 -12.79
CA LEU A 357 -60.75 -7.23 -12.94
C LEU A 357 -59.44 -6.42 -12.84
N TYR A 358 -59.31 -5.33 -13.60
CA TYR A 358 -58.06 -4.57 -13.68
C TYR A 358 -57.77 -3.75 -12.42
N MET A 359 -58.78 -3.14 -11.79
CA MET A 359 -58.59 -2.30 -10.60
C MET A 359 -57.99 -3.08 -9.39
N PRO A 360 -58.54 -4.24 -8.96
CA PRO A 360 -57.91 -5.04 -7.90
C PRO A 360 -56.61 -5.72 -8.35
N SER A 361 -56.48 -6.10 -9.62
CA SER A 361 -55.21 -6.64 -10.14
C SER A 361 -54.09 -5.60 -10.07
N LEU A 362 -54.39 -4.33 -10.34
CA LEU A 362 -53.45 -3.21 -10.18
C LEU A 362 -53.00 -3.04 -8.72
N LEU A 363 -53.90 -3.17 -7.74
CA LEU A 363 -53.53 -3.12 -6.32
C LEU A 363 -52.56 -4.26 -5.95
N ILE A 364 -52.81 -5.49 -6.42
CA ILE A 364 -51.89 -6.61 -6.21
C ILE A 364 -50.55 -6.37 -6.92
N ILE A 365 -50.57 -5.99 -8.20
CA ILE A 365 -49.38 -5.80 -9.02
C ILE A 365 -48.51 -4.67 -8.47
N ASP A 366 -49.09 -3.57 -7.98
CA ASP A 366 -48.34 -2.50 -7.37
C ASP A 366 -47.78 -2.91 -5.99
N PHE A 367 -48.65 -3.29 -5.04
CA PHE A 367 -48.24 -3.52 -3.66
C PHE A 367 -47.30 -4.72 -3.52
N PHE A 368 -47.40 -5.73 -4.38
CA PHE A 368 -46.60 -6.96 -4.29
C PHE A 368 -45.68 -7.21 -5.47
N GLY A 369 -45.93 -6.61 -6.64
CA GLY A 369 -45.01 -6.69 -7.76
C GLY A 369 -43.69 -6.01 -7.44
N TYR A 370 -43.67 -4.93 -6.65
CA TYR A 370 -42.42 -4.39 -6.11
C TYR A 370 -41.64 -5.45 -5.31
N GLY A 371 -42.29 -6.27 -4.48
CA GLY A 371 -41.64 -7.37 -3.76
C GLY A 371 -41.03 -8.42 -4.69
N PHE A 372 -41.76 -8.82 -5.73
CA PHE A 372 -41.27 -9.74 -6.77
C PHE A 372 -40.08 -9.17 -7.55
N LEU A 373 -40.18 -7.92 -8.02
CA LEU A 373 -39.12 -7.24 -8.75
C LEU A 373 -37.89 -6.98 -7.87
N TRP A 374 -38.09 -6.61 -6.60
CA TRP A 374 -37.00 -6.36 -5.64
C TRP A 374 -36.27 -7.63 -5.22
N ASN A 375 -36.97 -8.78 -5.17
CA ASN A 375 -36.36 -10.08 -4.89
C ASN A 375 -35.75 -10.74 -6.14
N SER A 376 -35.94 -10.18 -7.33
CA SER A 376 -35.19 -10.61 -8.52
C SER A 376 -33.70 -10.26 -8.42
N GLU A 377 -32.84 -11.02 -9.09
CA GLU A 377 -31.39 -10.76 -9.16
C GLU A 377 -31.05 -9.49 -9.97
N TYR A 378 -31.98 -9.09 -10.85
CA TYR A 378 -31.85 -7.99 -11.79
C TYR A 378 -32.08 -6.64 -11.11
N LEU A 379 -30.98 -5.93 -10.82
CA LEU A 379 -31.03 -4.62 -10.14
C LEU A 379 -31.96 -3.61 -10.83
N PHE A 380 -32.03 -3.62 -12.16
CA PHE A 380 -32.90 -2.71 -12.91
C PHE A 380 -34.39 -2.91 -12.62
N LEU A 381 -34.86 -4.16 -12.42
CA LEU A 381 -36.27 -4.45 -12.12
C LEU A 381 -36.69 -3.79 -10.80
N LYS A 382 -35.78 -3.68 -9.83
CA LYS A 382 -36.02 -3.05 -8.52
C LYS A 382 -36.32 -1.55 -8.61
N PHE A 383 -35.95 -0.91 -9.72
CA PHE A 383 -36.25 0.49 -10.02
C PHE A 383 -37.46 0.68 -10.95
N ILE A 384 -38.03 -0.40 -11.49
CA ILE A 384 -39.20 -0.30 -12.35
C ILE A 384 -40.49 -0.37 -11.50
N PRO A 385 -41.26 0.72 -11.41
CA PRO A 385 -42.55 0.74 -10.70
C PRO A 385 -43.59 -0.13 -11.44
N PRO A 386 -44.20 -1.14 -10.79
CA PRO A 386 -45.21 -1.99 -11.44
C PRO A 386 -46.42 -1.19 -11.93
N LEU A 387 -46.81 -0.14 -11.18
CA LEU A 387 -47.91 0.73 -11.52
C LEU A 387 -47.69 1.48 -12.84
N THR A 388 -46.49 2.04 -13.09
CA THR A 388 -46.18 2.73 -14.35
C THR A 388 -46.11 1.77 -15.53
N LEU A 389 -45.59 0.55 -15.31
CA LEU A 389 -45.59 -0.53 -16.32
C LEU A 389 -46.99 -0.92 -16.78
N PHE A 390 -48.00 -0.82 -15.92
CA PHE A 390 -49.38 -1.14 -16.30
C PHE A 390 -50.10 0.10 -16.86
N VAL A 391 -50.04 1.23 -16.15
CA VAL A 391 -50.80 2.45 -16.46
C VAL A 391 -50.41 3.04 -17.82
N ILE A 392 -49.12 3.22 -18.11
CA ILE A 392 -48.69 3.88 -19.35
C ILE A 392 -49.08 3.04 -20.58
N PRO A 393 -48.80 1.72 -20.64
CA PRO A 393 -49.27 0.88 -21.73
C PRO A 393 -50.80 0.74 -21.79
N TYR A 394 -51.51 0.67 -20.66
CA TYR A 394 -52.99 0.61 -20.68
C TYR A 394 -53.60 1.86 -21.30
N CYS A 395 -53.20 3.05 -20.83
CA CYS A 395 -53.60 4.34 -21.43
C CYS A 395 -53.22 4.41 -22.91
N TYR A 396 -52.00 4.01 -23.28
CA TYR A 396 -51.55 4.03 -24.67
C TYR A 396 -52.39 3.11 -25.56
N VAL A 397 -52.61 1.85 -25.15
CA VAL A 397 -53.40 0.88 -25.94
C VAL A 397 -54.83 1.37 -26.11
N LYS A 398 -55.49 1.86 -25.07
CA LYS A 398 -56.87 2.37 -25.18
C LYS A 398 -56.97 3.62 -26.06
N GLU A 399 -56.08 4.60 -25.91
CA GLU A 399 -56.10 5.81 -26.77
C GLU A 399 -55.68 5.51 -28.22
N SER A 400 -54.79 4.55 -28.46
CA SER A 400 -54.27 4.22 -29.80
C SER A 400 -55.30 3.57 -30.74
N ASN A 401 -56.39 3.03 -30.19
CA ASN A 401 -57.41 2.30 -30.93
C ASN A 401 -58.64 3.16 -31.32
N GLU A 402 -58.73 4.41 -30.85
CA GLU A 402 -60.01 5.15 -30.84
C GLU A 402 -60.06 6.38 -31.78
N ILE A 403 -59.03 6.63 -32.60
CA ILE A 403 -58.94 7.83 -33.47
C ILE A 403 -58.82 7.47 -34.96
N ASP A 404 -59.92 7.66 -35.69
CA ASP A 404 -60.03 7.81 -37.17
C ASP A 404 -59.27 6.80 -38.05
N GLY A 405 -59.12 5.55 -37.59
CA GLY A 405 -58.60 4.43 -38.37
C GLY A 405 -57.16 4.56 -38.88
N LYS A 406 -56.41 5.60 -38.47
CA LYS A 406 -55.05 5.89 -38.94
C LYS A 406 -54.07 5.92 -37.78
N LYS A 407 -53.43 4.77 -37.53
CA LYS A 407 -52.40 4.57 -36.49
C LYS A 407 -51.27 5.60 -36.56
N LYS A 408 -51.39 6.69 -35.81
CA LYS A 408 -50.28 7.62 -35.52
C LYS A 408 -49.66 7.24 -34.18
N ALA A 409 -48.59 6.45 -34.22
CA ALA A 409 -47.77 6.22 -33.03
C ALA A 409 -47.19 7.57 -32.56
N THR A 410 -47.53 7.99 -31.34
CA THR A 410 -47.12 9.28 -30.79
C THR A 410 -45.71 9.18 -30.22
N TYR A 411 -44.81 10.04 -30.73
CA TYR A 411 -43.39 10.07 -30.41
C TYR A 411 -43.01 10.04 -28.91
N PRO A 412 -43.79 10.58 -27.95
CA PRO A 412 -43.50 10.43 -26.52
C PRO A 412 -43.35 8.99 -26.03
N VAL A 413 -44.02 8.01 -26.63
CA VAL A 413 -43.85 6.60 -26.23
C VAL A 413 -42.54 6.02 -26.75
N MET A 414 -42.12 6.38 -27.96
CA MET A 414 -40.77 6.04 -28.45
C MET A 414 -39.69 6.74 -27.62
N ALA A 415 -39.91 8.00 -27.22
CA ALA A 415 -39.00 8.73 -26.34
C ALA A 415 -38.93 8.13 -24.93
N PHE A 416 -40.05 7.68 -24.36
CA PHE A 416 -40.09 6.97 -23.07
C PHE A 416 -39.40 5.60 -23.16
N ILE A 417 -39.66 4.82 -24.21
CA ILE A 417 -38.96 3.55 -24.46
C ILE A 417 -37.46 3.80 -24.62
N LEU A 418 -37.03 4.83 -25.35
CA LEU A 418 -35.61 5.19 -25.48
C LEU A 418 -35.00 5.70 -24.16
N LEU A 419 -35.72 6.47 -23.35
CA LEU A 419 -35.28 6.94 -22.03
C LEU A 419 -35.09 5.76 -21.05
N VAL A 420 -36.07 4.86 -20.99
CA VAL A 420 -35.99 3.64 -20.18
C VAL A 420 -34.90 2.70 -20.72
N THR A 421 -34.76 2.55 -22.04
CA THR A 421 -33.68 1.76 -22.65
C THR A 421 -32.30 2.36 -22.38
N PHE A 422 -32.18 3.69 -22.37
CA PHE A 422 -30.95 4.39 -21.99
C PHE A 422 -30.62 4.17 -20.51
N PHE A 423 -31.62 4.19 -19.62
CA PHE A 423 -31.45 3.80 -18.22
C PHE A 423 -31.03 2.34 -18.06
N LEU A 424 -31.65 1.41 -18.81
CA LEU A 424 -31.32 -0.02 -18.82
C LEU A 424 -29.89 -0.28 -19.30
N ILE A 425 -29.44 0.40 -20.37
CA ILE A 425 -28.06 0.33 -20.88
C ILE A 425 -27.04 0.78 -19.83
N MET A 426 -27.42 1.69 -18.93
CA MET A 426 -26.54 2.29 -17.92
C MET A 426 -26.55 1.58 -16.54
N THR A 427 -27.34 0.51 -16.32
CA THR A 427 -27.61 -0.05 -14.96
C THR A 427 -27.51 -1.59 -14.79
N VAL A 428 -26.78 -2.27 -15.68
CA VAL A 428 -26.40 -3.70 -15.57
C VAL A 428 -25.12 -3.78 -14.70
N ASN A 429 -24.96 -4.53 -13.59
CA ASN A 429 -25.52 -5.77 -12.97
C ASN A 429 -25.29 -5.66 -11.42
N VAL A 430 -25.62 -6.55 -10.45
CA VAL A 430 -26.54 -7.70 -10.14
C VAL A 430 -26.38 -7.96 -8.61
N ALA A 431 -27.30 -8.64 -7.89
CA ALA A 431 -27.15 -8.89 -6.43
C ALA A 431 -27.84 -10.15 -5.83
N GLY A 432 -27.25 -10.68 -4.75
CA GLY A 432 -27.76 -11.70 -3.79
C GLY A 432 -26.66 -12.01 -2.73
N LEU A 433 -26.85 -12.62 -1.54
CA LEU A 433 -27.97 -13.22 -0.75
C LEU A 433 -27.53 -13.23 0.77
N GLU A 434 -28.30 -13.45 1.85
CA GLU A 434 -29.76 -13.51 2.11
C GLU A 434 -30.14 -12.65 3.37
N THR A 435 -30.60 -13.03 4.59
CA THR A 435 -31.08 -14.26 5.28
C THR A 435 -32.15 -13.95 6.36
N ASN A 436 -33.01 -14.92 6.72
CA ASN A 436 -33.61 -15.26 8.05
C ASN A 436 -33.70 -14.20 9.21
N THR A 437 -34.80 -13.98 9.96
CA THR A 437 -36.08 -14.72 10.17
C THR A 437 -37.33 -13.81 10.26
N ILE A 438 -38.54 -14.41 10.26
CA ILE A 438 -39.87 -13.78 10.05
C ILE A 438 -40.45 -13.18 11.34
N PRO A 439 -40.80 -11.87 11.39
CA PRO A 439 -42.17 -11.42 11.04
C PRO A 439 -42.24 -10.10 10.25
N TYR A 440 -43.15 -10.01 9.25
CA TYR A 440 -43.38 -8.86 8.32
C TYR A 440 -42.57 -7.57 8.57
N ILE A 441 -41.36 -7.50 8.01
CA ILE A 441 -40.44 -6.36 8.17
C ILE A 441 -40.50 -5.47 6.92
N ALA A 442 -40.64 -4.15 7.10
CA ALA A 442 -40.38 -3.19 6.02
C ALA A 442 -38.86 -3.08 5.79
N LYS A 443 -38.37 -3.48 4.59
CA LYS A 443 -36.94 -3.52 4.24
C LYS A 443 -36.20 -2.20 4.55
N GLN A 444 -35.44 -2.17 5.65
CA GLN A 444 -34.40 -1.17 5.90
C GLN A 444 -33.29 -1.28 4.84
N GLY A 445 -32.44 -0.25 4.69
CA GLY A 445 -31.47 -0.17 3.58
C GLY A 445 -30.04 0.12 4.04
N THR A 446 -29.09 -0.41 3.28
CA THR A 446 -27.65 -0.13 3.38
C THR A 446 -27.28 1.26 2.84
N THR A 447 -26.06 1.71 3.10
CA THR A 447 -25.56 3.02 2.66
C THR A 447 -25.00 3.02 1.24
N PHE A 448 -24.93 4.20 0.61
CA PHE A 448 -24.41 4.38 -0.74
C PHE A 448 -22.91 4.04 -0.88
N THR A 449 -22.14 4.21 0.20
CA THR A 449 -20.71 3.88 0.28
C THR A 449 -20.43 2.39 0.19
N GLU A 450 -21.22 1.56 0.90
CA GLU A 450 -21.09 0.09 0.89
C GLU A 450 -21.47 -0.51 -0.48
N PHE A 451 -22.42 0.15 -1.17
CA PHE A 451 -22.78 -0.17 -2.55
C PHE A 451 -21.62 0.08 -3.53
N TYR A 452 -20.90 1.20 -3.40
CA TYR A 452 -19.83 1.57 -4.34
C TYR A 452 -18.63 0.61 -4.32
N SER A 453 -18.14 0.21 -3.14
CA SER A 453 -17.05 -0.77 -3.03
C SER A 453 -17.45 -2.12 -3.62
N SER A 454 -18.60 -2.64 -3.20
CA SER A 454 -19.17 -3.92 -3.67
C SER A 454 -19.38 -3.97 -5.18
N PHE A 455 -19.84 -2.87 -5.79
CA PHE A 455 -19.99 -2.73 -7.24
C PHE A 455 -18.67 -2.94 -7.99
N THR A 456 -17.57 -2.33 -7.53
CA THR A 456 -16.27 -2.44 -8.24
C THR A 456 -15.69 -3.84 -8.23
N ALA A 457 -15.89 -4.61 -7.15
CA ALA A 457 -15.43 -5.99 -7.05
C ALA A 457 -16.24 -6.94 -7.96
N ASN A 458 -17.57 -6.86 -7.90
CA ASN A 458 -18.46 -7.78 -8.63
C ASN A 458 -18.45 -7.54 -10.14
N LEU A 459 -18.29 -6.27 -10.59
CA LEU A 459 -18.12 -5.93 -12.00
C LEU A 459 -16.88 -6.63 -12.61
N LYS A 460 -15.78 -6.69 -11.85
CA LYS A 460 -14.55 -7.38 -12.27
C LYS A 460 -14.80 -8.87 -12.45
N GLY A 461 -15.43 -9.53 -11.46
CA GLY A 461 -15.71 -10.97 -11.50
C GLY A 461 -16.61 -11.39 -12.67
N PHE A 462 -17.67 -10.62 -12.99
CA PHE A 462 -18.59 -10.97 -14.08
C PHE A 462 -17.96 -10.87 -15.48
N ILE A 463 -17.11 -9.86 -15.71
CA ILE A 463 -16.41 -9.67 -17.00
C ILE A 463 -15.39 -10.80 -17.22
N GLU A 464 -14.68 -11.20 -16.16
CA GLU A 464 -13.70 -12.29 -16.20
C GLU A 464 -14.42 -13.64 -16.44
N GLY A 465 -15.43 -13.99 -15.64
CA GLY A 465 -16.10 -15.30 -15.71
C GLY A 465 -16.76 -15.64 -17.06
N ARG A 466 -17.33 -14.66 -17.78
CA ARG A 466 -17.91 -14.94 -19.12
C ARG A 466 -16.87 -15.10 -20.23
N LEU A 467 -15.68 -14.54 -20.07
CA LEU A 467 -14.53 -14.84 -20.95
C LEU A 467 -13.93 -16.21 -20.61
N ASP A 468 -13.88 -16.59 -19.33
CA ASP A 468 -13.36 -17.88 -18.87
C ASP A 468 -14.19 -19.08 -19.37
N ILE A 469 -15.53 -18.98 -19.36
CA ILE A 469 -16.42 -20.02 -19.90
C ILE A 469 -16.19 -20.22 -21.41
N ALA A 470 -16.05 -19.13 -22.17
CA ALA A 470 -15.76 -19.19 -23.61
C ALA A 470 -14.32 -19.67 -23.91
N THR A 471 -13.42 -19.67 -22.93
CA THR A 471 -12.00 -20.03 -23.07
C THR A 471 -11.64 -21.31 -22.30
N ALA A 472 -12.55 -22.30 -22.32
CA ALA A 472 -12.32 -23.69 -21.92
C ALA A 472 -11.82 -23.89 -20.47
N GLY A 473 -12.35 -23.10 -19.54
CA GLY A 473 -12.33 -23.41 -18.11
C GLY A 473 -11.54 -22.42 -17.25
N LEU A 474 -12.07 -22.15 -16.05
CA LEU A 474 -11.58 -21.14 -15.09
C LEU A 474 -10.08 -21.27 -14.76
N TYR A 475 -9.56 -22.50 -14.65
CA TYR A 475 -8.12 -22.73 -14.43
C TYR A 475 -7.27 -22.23 -15.60
N ARG A 476 -7.75 -22.43 -16.84
CA ARG A 476 -7.03 -22.03 -18.06
C ARG A 476 -6.99 -20.52 -18.21
N GLY A 477 -8.14 -19.85 -18.05
CA GLY A 477 -8.25 -18.39 -18.08
C GLY A 477 -7.34 -17.73 -17.04
N ASN A 478 -7.34 -18.25 -15.80
CA ASN A 478 -6.45 -17.76 -14.75
C ASN A 478 -4.96 -17.97 -15.07
N VAL A 479 -4.55 -19.11 -15.62
CA VAL A 479 -3.15 -19.36 -15.98
C VAL A 479 -2.71 -18.48 -17.16
N GLU A 480 -3.54 -18.31 -18.18
CA GLU A 480 -3.22 -17.51 -19.38
C GLU A 480 -3.17 -16.00 -19.11
N LYS A 481 -4.13 -15.47 -18.34
CA LYS A 481 -4.16 -14.08 -17.87
C LYS A 481 -2.88 -13.72 -17.13
N ASN A 482 -2.46 -14.59 -16.21
CA ASN A 482 -1.27 -14.43 -15.38
C ASN A 482 0.04 -14.88 -16.04
N ARG A 483 0.04 -15.24 -17.34
CA ARG A 483 1.25 -15.64 -18.09
C ARG A 483 2.20 -14.46 -18.36
N TYR A 484 1.69 -13.23 -18.35
CA TYR A 484 2.47 -12.03 -18.71
C TYR A 484 2.47 -10.95 -17.61
N GLU A 485 1.77 -11.17 -16.50
CA GLU A 485 1.82 -10.28 -15.33
C GLU A 485 3.01 -10.67 -14.46
N SER A 486 3.82 -9.74 -13.96
CA SER A 486 5.03 -10.08 -13.21
C SER A 486 4.70 -10.53 -11.78
N LEU A 487 4.68 -11.84 -11.49
CA LEU A 487 4.20 -12.37 -10.20
C LEU A 487 5.32 -12.82 -9.24
N GLY A 488 5.16 -12.56 -7.94
CA GLY A 488 6.11 -12.87 -6.87
C GLY A 488 6.70 -11.61 -6.22
N VAL A 489 7.84 -11.76 -5.54
CA VAL A 489 8.41 -10.74 -4.62
C VAL A 489 9.72 -10.16 -5.17
N TYR A 490 9.83 -8.84 -5.20
CA TYR A 490 10.98 -8.12 -5.73
C TYR A 490 11.52 -7.13 -4.70
N PHE A 491 12.83 -6.91 -4.70
CA PHE A 491 13.40 -5.73 -4.08
C PHE A 491 13.35 -4.55 -5.07
N GLY A 492 12.78 -3.44 -4.63
CA GLY A 492 12.91 -2.12 -5.25
C GLY A 492 13.71 -1.18 -4.36
N ASN A 493 14.13 -0.04 -4.92
CA ASN A 493 14.70 1.10 -4.19
C ASN A 493 15.93 0.83 -3.29
N ILE A 494 16.61 -0.32 -3.42
CA ILE A 494 17.71 -0.69 -2.52
C ILE A 494 18.82 0.37 -2.55
N ARG A 495 19.07 1.00 -1.41
CA ARG A 495 20.16 1.95 -1.22
C ARG A 495 20.57 2.03 0.24
N ALA A 496 21.78 2.51 0.48
CA ALA A 496 22.13 2.98 1.82
C ALA A 496 21.28 4.23 2.18
N SER A 497 21.09 4.49 3.48
CA SER A 497 20.50 5.77 3.92
C SER A 497 21.34 6.96 3.44
N ASP A 498 22.66 6.82 3.51
CA ASP A 498 23.65 7.86 3.28
C ASP A 498 24.68 7.43 2.22
N PRO A 499 25.27 8.37 1.45
CA PRO A 499 26.22 8.05 0.38
C PRO A 499 27.61 7.59 0.90
N ARG A 500 27.88 7.83 2.19
CA ARG A 500 29.11 7.55 2.94
C ARG A 500 28.75 7.27 4.39
N PHE A 501 29.51 6.41 5.06
CA PHE A 501 29.46 6.22 6.51
C PHE A 501 30.88 6.27 7.09
N TYR A 502 31.02 6.46 8.40
CA TYR A 502 32.28 6.32 9.11
C TYR A 502 32.38 5.01 9.90
N THR A 503 33.60 4.55 10.17
CA THR A 503 33.87 3.26 10.85
C THR A 503 33.26 3.10 12.26
N ASP A 504 32.80 4.18 12.88
CA ASP A 504 32.24 4.27 14.23
C ASP A 504 30.73 4.59 14.24
N GLU A 505 30.07 4.63 13.09
CA GLU A 505 28.65 4.98 12.98
C GLU A 505 27.78 3.86 12.40
N PRO A 506 26.46 3.87 12.65
CA PRO A 506 25.58 2.75 12.33
C PRO A 506 25.21 2.74 10.84
N ILE A 507 25.78 1.80 10.08
CA ILE A 507 25.44 1.63 8.66
C ILE A 507 23.99 1.20 8.54
N THR A 508 23.20 2.02 7.87
CA THR A 508 21.80 1.71 7.55
C THR A 508 21.62 1.53 6.04
N VAL A 509 21.01 0.41 5.68
CA VAL A 509 20.60 0.08 4.30
C VAL A 509 19.09 -0.14 4.30
N TRP A 510 18.42 0.36 3.27
CA TRP A 510 16.98 0.18 3.10
C TRP A 510 16.63 -0.25 1.67
N GLY A 511 15.44 -0.81 1.52
CA GLY A 511 14.85 -1.15 0.22
C GLY A 511 13.36 -1.48 0.40
N THR A 512 12.60 -1.37 -0.68
CA THR A 512 11.16 -1.65 -0.67
C THR A 512 10.92 -3.08 -1.17
N ILE A 513 10.30 -3.94 -0.36
CA ILE A 513 9.83 -5.25 -0.83
C ILE A 513 8.47 -5.06 -1.51
N ARG A 514 8.39 -5.36 -2.80
CA ARG A 514 7.19 -5.27 -3.62
C ARG A 514 6.69 -6.67 -3.93
N SER A 515 5.42 -6.99 -3.64
CA SER A 515 4.87 -8.30 -3.97
C SER A 515 3.66 -8.22 -4.88
N LYS A 516 3.64 -9.07 -5.89
CA LYS A 516 2.46 -9.34 -6.71
C LYS A 516 2.12 -10.82 -6.65
N THR A 517 1.40 -11.21 -5.61
CA THR A 517 0.66 -12.48 -5.60
C THR A 517 -0.61 -12.34 -6.46
N TYR A 518 -1.15 -13.48 -6.90
CA TYR A 518 -2.42 -13.59 -7.61
C TYR A 518 -3.44 -14.48 -6.88
N LYS A 519 -3.04 -15.12 -5.76
CA LYS A 519 -3.75 -16.23 -5.09
C LYS A 519 -3.46 -16.28 -3.59
N ASP A 520 -2.47 -17.10 -3.20
CA ASP A 520 -2.00 -17.31 -1.84
C ASP A 520 -1.36 -16.02 -1.28
N ALA A 521 -1.42 -15.84 0.05
CA ALA A 521 -0.61 -14.86 0.76
C ALA A 521 0.86 -15.28 0.71
N VAL A 522 1.75 -14.31 0.47
CA VAL A 522 3.18 -14.56 0.36
C VAL A 522 3.85 -14.09 1.65
N ILE A 523 4.28 -15.04 2.47
CA ILE A 523 4.83 -14.81 3.80
C ILE A 523 6.33 -14.55 3.66
N VAL A 524 6.74 -13.30 3.78
CA VAL A 524 8.13 -12.88 3.60
C VAL A 524 8.88 -12.95 4.93
N SER A 525 10.04 -13.61 4.88
CA SER A 525 11.04 -13.68 5.94
C SER A 525 12.27 -12.88 5.50
N PHE A 526 12.26 -11.59 5.78
CA PHE A 526 13.32 -10.66 5.41
C PHE A 526 14.54 -10.77 6.35
N ASN A 527 15.74 -10.67 5.79
CA ASN A 527 17.01 -10.66 6.51
C ASN A 527 18.06 -9.85 5.73
N CYS A 528 19.02 -9.21 6.42
CA CYS A 528 20.23 -8.69 5.78
C CYS A 528 21.49 -9.28 6.39
N SER A 529 22.52 -9.41 5.57
CA SER A 529 23.87 -9.71 6.04
C SER A 529 24.95 -9.00 5.22
N ARG A 530 26.09 -8.74 5.85
CA ARG A 530 27.33 -8.32 5.19
C ARG A 530 28.33 -9.47 5.23
N TRP A 531 29.21 -9.55 4.24
CA TRP A 531 30.26 -10.58 4.22
C TRP A 531 31.54 -10.07 4.93
N LYS A 532 32.11 -10.91 5.79
CA LYS A 532 33.44 -10.73 6.41
C LYS A 532 34.11 -12.10 6.43
N ASP A 533 35.27 -12.24 5.80
CA ASP A 533 36.09 -13.47 5.82
C ASP A 533 35.30 -14.75 5.41
N SER A 534 34.47 -14.63 4.36
CA SER A 534 33.51 -15.65 3.88
C SER A 534 32.37 -16.03 4.86
N LYS A 535 32.29 -15.39 6.03
CA LYS A 535 31.17 -15.51 6.98
C LYS A 535 30.14 -14.42 6.70
N ARG A 536 28.85 -14.77 6.76
CA ARG A 536 27.74 -13.78 6.82
C ARG A 536 27.63 -13.24 8.24
N ILE A 537 27.69 -11.92 8.39
CA ILE A 537 27.36 -11.20 9.62
C ILE A 537 25.99 -10.54 9.38
N TYR A 538 25.00 -10.89 10.19
CA TYR A 538 23.65 -10.34 10.07
C TYR A 538 23.56 -8.93 10.65
N ALA A 539 22.54 -8.16 10.25
CA ALA A 539 22.29 -6.83 10.80
C ALA A 539 21.85 -6.91 12.27
N ASP A 540 22.26 -5.93 13.08
CA ASP A 540 21.93 -5.84 14.51
C ASP A 540 20.48 -5.40 14.75
N LYS A 541 19.87 -4.70 13.79
CA LYS A 541 18.45 -4.35 13.77
C LYS A 541 17.90 -4.55 12.36
N ILE A 542 16.76 -5.20 12.26
CA ILE A 542 16.03 -5.46 11.00
C ILE A 542 14.61 -4.92 11.19
N ILE A 543 14.06 -4.26 10.18
CA ILE A 543 12.67 -3.77 10.13
C ILE A 543 12.05 -4.25 8.80
N PRO A 544 10.89 -4.93 8.84
CA PRO A 544 10.32 -5.59 10.01
C PRO A 544 11.22 -6.74 10.48
N GLU A 545 11.34 -6.93 11.80
CA GLU A 545 12.16 -7.98 12.43
C GLU A 545 11.57 -9.40 12.26
N ILE A 546 10.26 -9.44 11.99
CA ILE A 546 9.41 -10.63 11.96
C ILE A 546 9.06 -11.07 10.54
N LYS A 547 8.53 -12.28 10.40
CA LYS A 547 7.83 -12.68 9.18
C LYS A 547 6.51 -11.91 9.06
N PHE A 548 6.20 -11.44 7.86
CA PHE A 548 4.98 -10.71 7.56
C PHE A 548 4.30 -11.30 6.31
N PRO A 549 2.95 -11.37 6.26
CA PRO A 549 2.27 -11.66 5.02
C PRO A 549 2.37 -10.44 4.09
N ILE A 550 2.37 -10.72 2.78
CA ILE A 550 2.03 -9.74 1.76
C ILE A 550 0.88 -10.30 0.94
N PHE A 551 -0.18 -9.50 0.81
CA PHE A 551 -1.35 -9.77 -0.01
C PHE A 551 -1.18 -9.14 -1.41
N THR A 552 -2.28 -8.89 -2.13
CA THR A 552 -2.21 -8.55 -3.55
C THR A 552 -1.84 -7.08 -3.81
N LEU A 553 -0.65 -6.85 -4.40
CA LEU A 553 -0.13 -5.55 -4.86
C LEU A 553 0.32 -4.57 -3.75
N GLU A 554 0.96 -5.09 -2.71
CA GLU A 554 1.46 -4.27 -1.61
C GLU A 554 2.98 -4.03 -1.72
N GLU A 555 3.42 -2.93 -1.13
CA GLU A 555 4.83 -2.55 -0.97
C GLU A 555 5.13 -2.36 0.52
N VAL A 556 6.17 -3.02 1.02
CA VAL A 556 6.60 -2.94 2.42
C VAL A 556 8.04 -2.45 2.45
N ASP A 557 8.27 -1.27 3.01
CA ASP A 557 9.63 -0.76 3.20
C ASP A 557 10.37 -1.55 4.28
N THR A 558 11.65 -1.81 4.00
CA THR A 558 12.52 -2.63 4.84
C THR A 558 13.83 -1.91 5.12
N GLN A 559 14.33 -2.07 6.35
CA GLN A 559 15.55 -1.42 6.83
C GLN A 559 16.42 -2.45 7.57
N CYS A 560 17.73 -2.34 7.38
CA CYS A 560 18.73 -3.10 8.10
C CYS A 560 19.84 -2.17 8.60
N THR A 561 20.08 -2.17 9.90
CA THR A 561 21.11 -1.34 10.54
C THR A 561 22.15 -2.25 11.21
N PHE A 562 23.41 -2.03 10.86
CA PHE A 562 24.57 -2.68 11.47
C PHE A 562 25.20 -1.71 12.47
N LEU A 563 25.38 -2.15 13.72
CA LEU A 563 25.91 -1.31 14.79
C LEU A 563 27.44 -1.48 14.90
N PRO A 564 28.20 -0.39 15.17
CA PRO A 564 29.66 -0.40 15.23
C PRO A 564 30.19 -0.96 16.57
N LYS A 565 29.74 -2.15 16.96
CA LYS A 565 30.23 -2.93 18.12
C LYS A 565 31.65 -3.42 17.84
N ASP A 566 32.55 -3.44 18.83
CA ASP A 566 34.00 -3.65 18.61
C ASP A 566 34.36 -4.90 17.79
N GLU A 567 33.78 -6.07 18.09
CA GLU A 567 34.03 -7.31 17.35
C GLU A 567 33.54 -7.27 15.89
N ASN A 568 32.50 -6.48 15.64
CA ASN A 568 31.79 -6.34 14.37
C ASN A 568 32.07 -4.99 13.68
N LYS A 569 33.03 -4.20 14.16
CA LYS A 569 33.36 -2.89 13.60
C LYS A 569 33.62 -3.00 12.10
N ILE A 570 33.04 -2.07 11.34
CA ILE A 570 32.96 -2.18 9.90
C ILE A 570 34.22 -1.52 9.31
N PRO A 571 35.04 -2.25 8.53
CA PRO A 571 36.29 -1.71 8.02
C PRO A 571 36.03 -0.61 6.99
N ALA A 572 36.90 0.40 6.97
CA ALA A 572 36.90 1.39 5.91
C ALA A 572 37.14 0.73 4.54
N GLY A 573 36.46 1.22 3.51
CA GLY A 573 36.39 0.66 2.17
C GLY A 573 34.96 0.36 1.73
N ALA A 574 34.85 -0.22 0.53
CA ALA A 574 33.58 -0.69 -0.03
C ALA A 574 33.14 -1.99 0.65
N ASN A 575 32.03 -1.96 1.37
CA ASN A 575 31.42 -3.10 2.05
C ASN A 575 30.16 -3.55 1.28
N ILE A 576 30.02 -4.84 1.01
CA ILE A 576 28.83 -5.38 0.32
C ILE A 576 27.82 -5.86 1.35
N VAL A 577 26.62 -5.27 1.31
CA VAL A 577 25.45 -5.66 2.11
C VAL A 577 24.46 -6.38 1.22
N THR A 578 24.20 -7.65 1.51
CA THR A 578 23.21 -8.50 0.84
C THR A 578 21.90 -8.47 1.62
N LEU A 579 20.85 -7.93 1.00
CA LEU A 579 19.45 -8.10 1.41
C LEU A 579 18.99 -9.48 0.93
N SER A 580 18.19 -10.16 1.74
CA SER A 580 17.67 -11.49 1.46
C SER A 580 16.21 -11.61 1.90
N ALA A 581 15.37 -12.19 1.04
CA ALA A 581 13.96 -12.40 1.30
C ALA A 581 13.60 -13.85 0.96
N GLU A 582 13.29 -14.64 1.99
CA GLU A 582 12.76 -15.99 1.83
C GLU A 582 11.22 -15.95 1.91
N TYR A 583 10.53 -16.55 0.93
CA TYR A 583 9.07 -16.49 0.87
C TYR A 583 8.45 -17.72 0.20
N ASN A 584 7.24 -18.11 0.62
CA ASN A 584 6.45 -19.15 -0.07
C ASN A 584 5.84 -18.58 -1.36
N PHE A 585 5.85 -19.36 -2.43
CA PHE A 585 5.16 -19.01 -3.67
C PHE A 585 4.54 -20.24 -4.35
N GLY A 586 3.44 -20.03 -5.07
CA GLY A 586 2.74 -21.06 -5.83
C GLY A 586 2.66 -20.75 -7.32
N THR A 587 3.19 -21.63 -8.17
CA THR A 587 3.05 -21.57 -9.63
C THR A 587 2.11 -22.67 -10.10
N ASP A 588 1.22 -22.31 -11.03
CA ASP A 588 0.28 -23.22 -11.70
C ASP A 588 0.67 -23.37 -13.17
N SER A 589 0.44 -24.54 -13.75
CA SER A 589 0.70 -24.83 -15.15
C SER A 589 -0.28 -25.84 -15.72
N TYR A 590 -0.47 -25.80 -17.04
CA TYR A 590 -1.14 -26.87 -17.78
C TYR A 590 -0.35 -27.24 -19.04
N LEU A 591 -0.53 -28.48 -19.48
CA LEU A 591 -0.08 -28.96 -20.79
C LEU A 591 -1.29 -29.54 -21.54
N LYS A 592 -1.55 -28.99 -22.72
CA LYS A 592 -2.53 -29.52 -23.67
C LYS A 592 -1.95 -30.78 -24.32
N THR A 593 -2.75 -31.83 -24.50
CA THR A 593 -2.29 -33.11 -25.07
C THR A 593 -3.40 -33.75 -25.89
N TYR A 594 -3.02 -34.34 -27.03
CA TYR A 594 -3.94 -35.09 -27.87
C TYR A 594 -3.83 -36.59 -27.61
N PHE A 595 -4.98 -37.26 -27.58
CA PHE A 595 -5.08 -38.71 -27.38
C PHE A 595 -5.83 -39.34 -28.55
N MET A 596 -5.35 -40.48 -29.05
CA MET A 596 -5.96 -41.24 -30.15
C MET A 596 -5.82 -42.74 -29.93
N ASP A 597 -6.79 -43.54 -30.37
CA ASP A 597 -6.64 -45.00 -30.38
C ASP A 597 -5.37 -45.46 -31.15
N ARG A 598 -4.65 -46.45 -30.60
CA ARG A 598 -3.38 -46.92 -31.15
C ARG A 598 -3.51 -47.61 -32.50
N GLU A 599 -4.58 -48.37 -32.74
CA GLU A 599 -4.76 -49.05 -34.03
C GLU A 599 -5.23 -48.07 -35.11
N ARG A 600 -6.06 -47.07 -34.75
CA ARG A 600 -6.37 -45.92 -35.62
C ARG A 600 -5.11 -45.12 -35.97
N PHE A 601 -4.27 -44.80 -34.99
CA PHE A 601 -2.98 -44.14 -35.23
C PHE A 601 -2.07 -44.97 -36.17
N ARG A 602 -2.01 -46.29 -35.98
CA ARG A 602 -1.30 -47.23 -36.86
C ARG A 602 -1.88 -47.26 -38.28
N ALA A 603 -3.20 -47.20 -38.44
CA ALA A 603 -3.85 -47.15 -39.74
C ALA A 603 -3.48 -45.86 -40.49
N SER A 604 -3.72 -44.68 -39.90
CA SER A 604 -3.35 -43.39 -40.51
C SER A 604 -1.84 -43.31 -40.82
N SER A 605 -0.98 -43.84 -39.94
CA SER A 605 0.47 -43.90 -40.18
C SER A 605 0.86 -44.79 -41.37
N ARG A 606 0.14 -45.90 -41.62
CA ARG A 606 0.35 -46.76 -42.81
C ARG A 606 -0.13 -46.09 -44.10
N GLU A 607 -1.17 -45.26 -44.01
CA GLU A 607 -1.73 -44.47 -45.12
C GLU A 607 -0.92 -43.19 -45.40
N GLY A 608 0.10 -42.88 -44.59
CA GLY A 608 0.90 -41.65 -44.71
C GLY A 608 0.17 -40.39 -44.23
N ILE A 609 -0.96 -40.54 -43.54
CA ILE A 609 -1.81 -39.45 -43.05
C ILE A 609 -1.36 -39.05 -41.65
N ASP A 610 -0.92 -37.79 -41.49
CA ASP A 610 -0.76 -37.16 -40.18
C ASP A 610 -2.14 -36.92 -39.55
N PRO A 611 -2.50 -37.60 -38.44
CA PRO A 611 -3.82 -37.45 -37.83
C PRO A 611 -4.06 -36.05 -37.29
N LEU A 612 -3.03 -35.33 -36.83
CA LEU A 612 -3.19 -33.96 -36.33
C LEU A 612 -3.60 -33.02 -37.47
N THR A 613 -3.01 -33.19 -38.66
CA THR A 613 -3.48 -32.48 -39.87
C THR A 613 -4.88 -32.91 -40.28
N GLN A 614 -5.20 -34.22 -40.26
CA GLN A 614 -6.52 -34.73 -40.65
C GLN A 614 -7.66 -34.14 -39.81
N PHE A 615 -7.44 -33.94 -38.50
CA PHE A 615 -8.40 -33.33 -37.58
C PHE A 615 -8.26 -31.79 -37.46
N GLY A 616 -7.49 -31.14 -38.35
CA GLY A 616 -7.37 -29.68 -38.39
C GLY A 616 -6.58 -29.04 -37.24
N ILE A 617 -5.83 -29.84 -36.48
CA ILE A 617 -5.09 -29.42 -35.29
C ILE A 617 -3.82 -28.67 -35.72
N LYS A 618 -3.89 -27.34 -35.67
CA LYS A 618 -2.78 -26.42 -36.03
C LYS A 618 -1.61 -26.48 -35.05
N ASP A 619 -1.91 -26.65 -33.77
CA ASP A 619 -0.97 -26.68 -32.66
C ASP A 619 -0.45 -28.11 -32.45
N LYS A 620 0.55 -28.52 -33.25
CA LYS A 620 1.07 -29.90 -33.27
C LYS A 620 2.11 -30.21 -32.19
N THR A 621 2.68 -29.19 -31.56
CA THR A 621 3.70 -29.31 -30.51
C THR A 621 3.30 -28.42 -29.34
N PRO A 622 2.20 -28.77 -28.62
CA PRO A 622 1.69 -27.95 -27.54
C PRO A 622 2.75 -27.77 -26.45
N ALA A 623 3.08 -26.52 -26.15
CA ALA A 623 3.99 -26.16 -25.07
C ALA A 623 3.23 -26.07 -23.75
N ALA A 624 3.93 -26.28 -22.64
CA ALA A 624 3.42 -25.99 -21.31
C ALA A 624 3.12 -24.49 -21.17
N VAL A 625 1.99 -24.17 -20.55
CA VAL A 625 1.60 -22.80 -20.20
C VAL A 625 1.59 -22.71 -18.68
N PHE A 626 2.18 -21.66 -18.12
CA PHE A 626 2.39 -21.51 -16.68
C PHE A 626 2.22 -20.05 -16.24
N THR A 627 1.90 -19.86 -14.96
CA THR A 627 1.83 -18.53 -14.36
C THR A 627 3.20 -17.95 -14.12
N ASN A 628 3.31 -16.63 -14.27
CA ASN A 628 4.58 -15.95 -14.51
C ASN A 628 5.34 -15.61 -13.22
N GLY A 629 5.46 -16.60 -12.33
CA GLY A 629 6.23 -16.55 -11.08
C GLY A 629 7.75 -16.68 -11.29
N PRO A 630 8.54 -16.77 -10.20
CA PRO A 630 10.00 -16.97 -10.27
C PRO A 630 10.43 -18.36 -10.75
N VAL A 631 9.53 -19.36 -10.74
CA VAL A 631 9.78 -20.72 -11.22
C VAL A 631 8.90 -21.01 -12.42
N GLU A 632 9.50 -21.57 -13.46
CA GLU A 632 8.81 -22.10 -14.63
C GLU A 632 8.51 -23.58 -14.40
N ILE A 633 7.30 -24.01 -14.74
CA ILE A 633 6.92 -25.43 -14.76
C ILE A 633 6.88 -25.85 -16.23
N GLY A 634 8.00 -26.39 -16.71
CA GLY A 634 8.07 -27.06 -18.00
C GLY A 634 7.41 -28.43 -17.91
N LEU A 635 6.42 -28.69 -18.75
CA LEU A 635 5.75 -29.98 -18.87
C LEU A 635 5.99 -30.54 -20.28
N GLY A 636 6.24 -31.84 -20.39
CA GLY A 636 6.49 -32.50 -21.68
C GLY A 636 5.90 -33.90 -21.77
N VAL A 637 5.14 -34.14 -22.84
CA VAL A 637 4.69 -35.46 -23.31
C VAL A 637 4.91 -35.56 -24.82
N GLY A 638 4.71 -36.74 -25.41
CA GLY A 638 4.68 -36.87 -26.88
C GLY A 638 3.53 -36.05 -27.50
N PRO A 639 3.72 -35.45 -28.70
CA PRO A 639 2.74 -34.51 -29.28
C PRO A 639 1.37 -35.14 -29.51
N LEU A 640 1.33 -36.44 -29.84
CA LEU A 640 0.13 -37.27 -29.85
C LEU A 640 0.42 -38.52 -29.00
N VAL A 641 -0.43 -38.79 -28.01
CA VAL A 641 -0.33 -39.96 -27.15
C VAL A 641 -1.33 -41.00 -27.65
N THR A 642 -0.87 -42.21 -27.97
CA THR A 642 -1.79 -43.29 -28.32
C THR A 642 -2.56 -43.78 -27.09
N VAL A 643 -3.62 -44.56 -27.29
CA VAL A 643 -4.40 -45.21 -26.23
C VAL A 643 -4.47 -46.72 -26.52
N SER A 644 -4.14 -47.55 -25.53
CA SER A 644 -4.02 -49.01 -25.71
C SER A 644 -3.82 -49.70 -24.36
N GLU A 645 -4.46 -50.85 -24.16
CA GLU A 645 -4.28 -51.64 -22.93
C GLU A 645 -2.92 -52.39 -22.91
N GLY A 646 -2.34 -52.65 -24.08
CA GLY A 646 -1.10 -53.43 -24.26
C GLY A 646 0.17 -52.61 -24.44
N TYR A 647 0.55 -51.77 -23.47
CA TYR A 647 1.77 -50.97 -23.56
C TYR A 647 3.06 -51.74 -23.24
N ALA A 648 3.84 -52.07 -24.28
CA ALA A 648 5.21 -52.55 -24.14
C ALA A 648 6.17 -51.48 -23.59
N ILE A 649 5.93 -50.21 -23.94
CA ILE A 649 6.58 -49.03 -23.34
C ILE A 649 5.46 -48.04 -23.04
N LYS A 650 5.25 -47.71 -21.77
CA LYS A 650 4.22 -46.75 -21.33
C LYS A 650 4.64 -45.32 -21.69
N PRO A 651 3.70 -44.44 -22.10
CA PRO A 651 4.01 -43.03 -22.31
C PRO A 651 4.52 -42.38 -21.02
N ILE A 652 5.32 -41.32 -21.17
CA ILE A 652 5.91 -40.57 -20.07
C ILE A 652 5.45 -39.11 -20.09
N ILE A 653 5.30 -38.54 -18.89
CA ILE A 653 5.25 -37.10 -18.64
C ILE A 653 6.49 -36.67 -17.88
N GLY A 654 7.21 -35.70 -18.43
CA GLY A 654 8.26 -34.96 -17.75
C GLY A 654 7.71 -33.70 -17.12
N ILE A 655 8.04 -33.46 -15.85
CA ILE A 655 7.80 -32.21 -15.12
C ILE A 655 9.18 -31.63 -14.80
N THR A 656 9.44 -30.38 -15.16
CA THR A 656 10.67 -29.68 -14.81
C THR A 656 10.36 -28.33 -14.18
N LEU A 657 10.81 -28.15 -12.94
CA LEU A 657 10.79 -26.88 -12.23
C LEU A 657 12.09 -26.15 -12.53
N THR A 658 12.04 -25.04 -13.26
CA THR A 658 13.22 -24.25 -13.69
C THR A 658 13.22 -22.90 -12.99
N ASN A 659 14.35 -22.54 -12.38
CA ASN A 659 14.58 -21.22 -11.81
C ASN A 659 14.71 -20.18 -12.94
N ARG A 660 13.77 -19.25 -13.06
CA ARG A 660 13.70 -18.31 -14.18
C ARG A 660 14.56 -17.10 -13.87
N LYS A 661 15.57 -16.80 -14.70
CA LYS A 661 16.42 -15.61 -14.49
C LYS A 661 15.75 -14.30 -14.90
N GLU A 662 14.76 -14.36 -15.79
CA GLU A 662 14.07 -13.19 -16.33
C GLU A 662 12.61 -13.49 -16.65
N ILE A 663 11.77 -12.47 -16.51
CA ILE A 663 10.40 -12.46 -17.03
C ILE A 663 10.40 -11.68 -18.33
N GLN A 664 9.80 -12.28 -19.36
CA GLN A 664 9.55 -11.66 -20.64
C GLN A 664 8.04 -11.40 -20.82
N ASP A 665 7.67 -10.30 -21.46
CA ASP A 665 6.29 -10.01 -21.87
C ASP A 665 5.88 -10.74 -23.17
N LYS A 666 4.72 -10.36 -23.73
CA LYS A 666 4.20 -10.92 -24.99
C LYS A 666 5.14 -10.68 -26.18
N ASP A 667 5.90 -9.59 -26.14
CA ASP A 667 6.81 -9.13 -27.19
C ASP A 667 8.26 -9.55 -26.92
N LYS A 668 8.45 -10.45 -25.93
CA LYS A 668 9.73 -10.98 -25.44
C LYS A 668 10.65 -9.96 -24.76
N LYS A 669 10.14 -8.77 -24.42
CA LYS A 669 10.91 -7.76 -23.70
C LYS A 669 11.01 -8.15 -22.23
N ILE A 670 12.21 -8.02 -21.65
CA ILE A 670 12.45 -8.29 -20.23
C ILE A 670 11.68 -7.26 -19.38
N ILE A 671 10.73 -7.73 -18.57
CA ILE A 671 10.01 -6.92 -17.57
C ILE A 671 10.88 -6.76 -16.32
N THR A 672 11.47 -7.86 -15.84
CA THR A 672 12.29 -7.91 -14.63
C THR A 672 13.22 -9.13 -14.64
N ARG A 673 14.15 -9.18 -13.68
CA ARG A 673 15.05 -10.31 -13.44
C ARG A 673 14.86 -10.86 -12.03
N TRP A 674 15.10 -12.16 -11.87
CA TRP A 674 15.09 -12.81 -10.57
C TRP A 674 16.52 -13.14 -10.15
N GLU A 675 16.90 -12.61 -9.00
CA GLU A 675 18.22 -12.80 -8.41
C GLU A 675 18.04 -13.69 -7.19
N GLY A 676 17.78 -14.98 -7.44
CA GLY A 676 17.40 -15.91 -6.38
C GLY A 676 17.41 -17.38 -6.82
N LYS A 677 16.91 -18.24 -5.94
CA LYS A 677 16.85 -19.70 -6.12
C LYS A 677 15.70 -20.33 -5.36
N ILE A 678 15.31 -21.54 -5.78
CA ILE A 678 14.32 -22.35 -5.09
C ILE A 678 14.99 -22.99 -3.87
N LYS A 679 14.64 -22.53 -2.65
CA LYS A 679 15.24 -23.03 -1.41
C LYS A 679 14.82 -24.47 -1.13
N ASN A 680 13.51 -24.72 -1.21
CA ASN A 680 12.91 -26.05 -1.14
C ASN A 680 11.50 -26.04 -1.77
N ILE A 681 11.08 -27.17 -2.33
CA ILE A 681 9.70 -27.44 -2.75
C ILE A 681 8.90 -27.87 -1.50
N THR A 682 7.70 -27.34 -1.34
CA THR A 682 6.76 -27.69 -0.26
C THR A 682 5.59 -28.53 -0.78
N GLU A 683 5.25 -28.41 -2.06
CA GLU A 683 4.20 -29.18 -2.72
C GLU A 683 4.48 -29.30 -4.23
N LEU A 684 4.25 -30.48 -4.81
CA LEU A 684 4.18 -30.65 -6.27
C LEU A 684 3.07 -31.65 -6.60
N ILE A 685 1.98 -31.17 -7.18
CA ILE A 685 0.82 -31.96 -7.58
C ILE A 685 0.80 -32.08 -9.10
N LEU A 686 0.70 -33.31 -9.60
CA LEU A 686 0.33 -33.63 -10.97
C LEU A 686 -1.13 -34.08 -11.00
N LEU A 687 -1.96 -33.39 -11.79
CA LEU A 687 -3.30 -33.84 -12.11
C LEU A 687 -3.34 -34.35 -13.55
N THR A 688 -3.74 -35.62 -13.69
CA THR A 688 -3.96 -36.28 -14.97
C THR A 688 -5.46 -36.28 -15.30
N PRO A 689 -5.84 -36.11 -16.58
CA PRO A 689 -7.23 -36.13 -16.99
C PRO A 689 -7.86 -37.51 -16.74
N TYR A 690 -9.20 -37.56 -16.77
CA TYR A 690 -9.95 -38.80 -16.61
C TYR A 690 -9.52 -39.86 -17.64
N GLY A 691 -9.51 -41.13 -17.23
CA GLY A 691 -8.96 -42.24 -18.01
C GLY A 691 -7.42 -42.37 -17.96
N ILE A 692 -6.69 -41.48 -17.29
CA ILE A 692 -5.23 -41.63 -17.08
C ILE A 692 -4.91 -41.94 -15.62
N THR A 693 -4.02 -42.90 -15.38
CA THR A 693 -3.44 -43.19 -14.07
C THR A 693 -1.90 -43.27 -14.15
N LEU A 694 -1.20 -43.00 -13.04
CA LEU A 694 0.25 -43.28 -12.95
C LEU A 694 0.54 -44.76 -12.61
N GLY A 695 -0.45 -45.46 -12.06
CA GLY A 695 -0.38 -46.86 -11.65
C GLY A 695 -1.46 -47.18 -10.62
N THR A 696 -1.45 -48.40 -10.06
CA THR A 696 -2.28 -48.76 -8.91
C THR A 696 -1.74 -48.14 -7.62
N SER A 697 -2.62 -47.86 -6.64
CA SER A 697 -2.23 -47.30 -5.33
C SER A 697 -1.11 -48.10 -4.67
N ASP A 698 -1.24 -49.42 -4.65
CA ASP A 698 -0.30 -50.41 -4.11
C ASP A 698 1.13 -50.28 -4.69
N LYS A 699 1.26 -49.74 -5.92
CA LYS A 699 2.55 -49.51 -6.57
C LYS A 699 3.13 -48.13 -6.25
N LEU A 700 2.29 -47.14 -5.98
CA LEU A 700 2.70 -45.81 -5.56
C LEU A 700 3.19 -45.84 -4.10
N GLU A 701 2.45 -46.53 -3.21
CA GLU A 701 2.82 -46.71 -1.80
C GLU A 701 4.18 -47.43 -1.64
N LYS A 702 4.45 -48.45 -2.46
CA LYS A 702 5.76 -49.15 -2.48
C LYS A 702 6.95 -48.28 -2.90
N CYS A 703 6.71 -47.12 -3.51
CA CYS A 703 7.78 -46.20 -3.92
C CYS A 703 8.26 -45.27 -2.80
N GLU A 704 7.52 -45.15 -1.68
CA GLU A 704 7.93 -44.31 -0.55
C GLU A 704 9.17 -44.88 0.18
N ASP A 705 9.23 -46.21 0.35
CA ASP A 705 10.36 -46.95 0.95
C ASP A 705 10.56 -48.31 0.23
N PRO A 706 11.06 -48.31 -1.02
CA PRO A 706 11.22 -49.53 -1.82
C PRO A 706 12.30 -50.43 -1.22
N LYS A 707 11.93 -51.67 -0.90
CA LYS A 707 12.81 -52.62 -0.18
C LYS A 707 13.78 -53.34 -1.12
N THR A 708 13.52 -53.27 -2.42
CA THR A 708 14.31 -53.89 -3.49
C THR A 708 14.52 -52.93 -4.65
N GLU A 709 15.64 -53.07 -5.37
CA GLU A 709 15.85 -52.35 -6.64
C GLU A 709 14.82 -52.74 -7.72
N LEU A 710 14.14 -53.89 -7.59
CA LEU A 710 13.05 -54.28 -8.48
C LEU A 710 11.79 -53.44 -8.26
N GLU A 711 11.35 -53.24 -7.01
CA GLU A 711 10.23 -52.33 -6.69
C GLU A 711 10.52 -50.90 -7.16
N LYS A 712 11.76 -50.44 -6.99
CA LYS A 712 12.26 -49.15 -7.47
C LYS A 712 12.31 -49.02 -9.00
N LEU A 713 12.44 -50.13 -9.74
CA LEU A 713 12.33 -50.18 -11.20
C LEU A 713 10.86 -50.24 -11.70
N GLU A 714 9.98 -50.85 -10.91
CA GLU A 714 8.52 -50.86 -11.13
C GLU A 714 7.87 -49.50 -10.86
N CYS A 715 8.49 -48.65 -10.04
CA CYS A 715 7.99 -47.31 -9.75
C CYS A 715 7.68 -46.53 -11.04
N PRO A 716 6.46 -45.94 -11.16
CA PRO A 716 6.09 -45.20 -12.36
C PRO A 716 6.83 -43.87 -12.44
N CYS A 717 7.12 -43.23 -11.30
CA CYS A 717 7.80 -41.95 -11.19
C CYS A 717 9.25 -42.09 -10.72
N SER A 718 10.11 -41.17 -11.16
CA SER A 718 11.52 -41.05 -10.76
C SER A 718 11.75 -40.55 -9.33
N MET A 719 10.68 -40.30 -8.59
CA MET A 719 10.59 -39.92 -7.17
C MET A 719 9.26 -40.48 -6.64
N PRO A 720 9.10 -40.71 -5.32
CA PRO A 720 7.81 -41.13 -4.77
C PRO A 720 6.72 -40.07 -5.01
N PHE A 721 5.65 -40.49 -5.68
CA PHE A 721 4.38 -39.77 -5.75
C PHE A 721 3.30 -40.65 -5.12
N LYS A 722 2.45 -40.07 -4.29
CA LYS A 722 1.27 -40.71 -3.72
C LYS A 722 -0.01 -40.17 -4.36
N LYS A 723 -1.12 -40.90 -4.23
CA LYS A 723 -2.45 -40.39 -4.60
C LYS A 723 -2.75 -39.13 -3.77
N TYR A 724 -3.47 -38.18 -4.36
CA TYR A 724 -3.82 -36.92 -3.73
C TYR A 724 -5.30 -36.62 -3.99
N GLU A 725 -6.06 -36.31 -2.96
CA GLU A 725 -7.49 -36.07 -3.01
C GLU A 725 -7.86 -34.63 -2.66
N LEU A 726 -9.12 -34.25 -2.86
CA LEU A 726 -9.59 -32.88 -2.61
C LEU A 726 -9.40 -32.46 -1.13
N THR A 727 -9.52 -33.41 -0.22
CA THR A 727 -9.23 -33.24 1.22
C THR A 727 -7.77 -32.93 1.49
N ASP A 728 -6.83 -33.55 0.76
CA ASP A 728 -5.40 -33.27 0.89
C ASP A 728 -5.08 -31.86 0.38
N CYS A 729 -5.80 -31.40 -0.64
CA CYS A 729 -5.72 -30.03 -1.14
C CYS A 729 -6.18 -29.00 -0.10
N PHE A 730 -7.31 -29.24 0.59
CA PHE A 730 -7.74 -28.38 1.70
C PHE A 730 -6.75 -28.42 2.87
N GLY A 731 -6.24 -29.60 3.24
CA GLY A 731 -5.19 -29.75 4.25
C GLY A 731 -3.90 -29.01 3.88
N SER A 732 -3.54 -29.00 2.60
CA SER A 732 -2.42 -28.21 2.07
C SER A 732 -2.69 -26.71 2.14
N CYS A 733 -3.91 -26.24 1.83
CA CYS A 733 -4.29 -24.84 2.07
C CYS A 733 -4.08 -24.44 3.54
N THR A 734 -4.54 -25.27 4.50
CA THR A 734 -4.31 -25.04 5.93
C THR A 734 -2.82 -24.99 6.27
N ASN A 735 -2.05 -26.01 5.87
CA ASN A 735 -0.66 -26.19 6.30
C ASN A 735 0.35 -25.25 5.60
N ASN A 736 0.16 -24.97 4.31
CA ASN A 736 1.10 -24.20 3.48
C ASN A 736 0.69 -22.73 3.28
N VAL A 737 -0.54 -22.35 3.62
CA VAL A 737 -1.04 -20.97 3.45
C VAL A 737 -1.57 -20.39 4.76
N VAL A 738 -2.57 -21.02 5.40
CA VAL A 738 -3.23 -20.43 6.58
C VAL A 738 -2.32 -20.35 7.79
N VAL A 739 -1.75 -21.48 8.23
CA VAL A 739 -0.92 -21.53 9.43
C VAL A 739 0.32 -20.62 9.31
N PRO A 740 1.06 -20.57 8.19
CA PRO A 740 2.10 -19.58 7.97
C PRO A 740 1.59 -18.13 8.02
N CYS A 741 0.41 -17.85 7.46
CA CYS A 741 -0.18 -16.50 7.42
C CYS A 741 -0.65 -16.03 8.81
N THR A 742 -1.39 -16.86 9.55
CA THR A 742 -1.87 -16.48 10.89
C THR A 742 -0.72 -16.37 11.88
N VAL A 743 0.30 -17.24 11.81
CA VAL A 743 1.52 -17.09 12.61
C VAL A 743 2.27 -15.80 12.27
N ALA A 744 2.34 -15.39 11.00
CA ALA A 744 2.90 -14.09 10.64
C ALA A 744 2.07 -12.94 11.23
N CYS A 745 0.75 -12.91 11.03
CA CYS A 745 -0.15 -11.90 11.58
C CYS A 745 -0.11 -11.79 13.12
N SER A 746 -0.05 -12.90 13.84
CA SER A 746 0.02 -12.90 15.32
C SER A 746 1.30 -12.27 15.86
N ASN A 747 2.39 -12.25 15.07
CA ASN A 747 3.63 -11.57 15.43
C ASN A 747 3.63 -10.08 15.07
N VAL A 748 2.68 -9.58 14.26
CA VAL A 748 2.65 -8.17 13.82
C VAL A 748 2.48 -7.24 15.01
N GLY A 749 3.50 -6.38 15.22
CA GLY A 749 3.45 -5.31 16.20
C GLY A 749 2.42 -4.25 15.80
N GLY A 750 1.53 -3.91 16.74
CA GLY A 750 0.43 -2.97 16.52
C GLY A 750 -0.73 -3.22 17.47
N SER A 751 -1.83 -2.50 17.25
CA SER A 751 -3.11 -2.74 17.93
C SER A 751 -3.65 -4.14 17.60
N ASP A 752 -4.47 -4.69 18.49
CA ASP A 752 -5.12 -5.97 18.23
C ASP A 752 -6.13 -5.90 17.08
N GLU A 753 -6.61 -4.69 16.74
CA GLU A 753 -7.38 -4.44 15.52
C GLU A 753 -6.56 -4.75 14.25
N ASN A 754 -5.31 -4.30 14.15
CA ASN A 754 -4.43 -4.61 13.01
C ASN A 754 -4.18 -6.11 12.89
N LYS A 755 -3.95 -6.80 14.01
CA LYS A 755 -3.78 -8.27 14.05
C LYS A 755 -5.04 -9.00 13.59
N ASN A 756 -6.21 -8.58 14.08
CA ASN A 756 -7.50 -9.17 13.71
C ASN A 756 -7.84 -8.94 12.23
N ASN A 757 -7.54 -7.77 11.67
CA ASN A 757 -7.70 -7.48 10.24
C ASN A 757 -6.78 -8.38 9.39
N CYS A 758 -5.49 -8.49 9.76
CA CYS A 758 -4.53 -9.39 9.11
C CYS A 758 -5.00 -10.87 9.15
N ILE A 759 -5.49 -11.35 10.29
CA ILE A 759 -6.02 -12.71 10.44
C ILE A 759 -7.28 -12.93 9.57
N LYS A 760 -8.15 -11.93 9.46
CA LYS A 760 -9.34 -11.96 8.57
C LYS A 760 -8.96 -12.00 7.09
N GLU A 761 -7.85 -11.38 6.71
CA GLU A 761 -7.29 -11.47 5.35
C GLU A 761 -6.65 -12.84 5.08
N CYS A 762 -5.96 -13.44 6.06
CA CYS A 762 -5.53 -14.84 5.98
C CYS A 762 -6.70 -15.81 5.80
N GLN A 763 -7.83 -15.59 6.49
CA GLN A 763 -9.06 -16.38 6.29
C GLN A 763 -9.64 -16.16 4.88
N THR A 764 -9.68 -14.91 4.40
CA THR A 764 -10.12 -14.59 3.02
C THR A 764 -9.24 -15.28 1.96
N VAL A 765 -7.95 -15.47 2.25
CA VAL A 765 -7.01 -16.24 1.41
C VAL A 765 -7.24 -17.75 1.54
N PHE A 766 -7.58 -18.27 2.73
CA PHE A 766 -7.95 -19.69 2.89
C PHE A 766 -9.16 -20.05 2.04
N ASP A 767 -10.21 -19.22 2.07
CA ASP A 767 -11.46 -19.48 1.38
C ASP A 767 -11.25 -19.47 -0.15
N LYS A 768 -10.40 -18.57 -0.66
CA LYS A 768 -9.92 -18.61 -2.06
C LYS A 768 -9.13 -19.89 -2.36
N CYS A 769 -8.20 -20.29 -1.50
CA CYS A 769 -7.41 -21.51 -1.68
C CYS A 769 -8.29 -22.77 -1.72
N ASN A 770 -9.34 -22.84 -0.89
CA ASN A 770 -10.31 -23.93 -0.89
C ASN A 770 -11.20 -23.93 -2.14
N GLN A 771 -11.70 -22.76 -2.56
CA GLN A 771 -12.42 -22.62 -3.84
C GLN A 771 -11.55 -23.10 -5.00
N GLU A 772 -10.28 -22.72 -5.03
CA GLU A 772 -9.32 -23.20 -6.01
C GLU A 772 -9.06 -24.69 -5.95
N CYS A 773 -8.95 -25.29 -4.76
CA CYS A 773 -8.85 -26.75 -4.64
C CYS A 773 -10.07 -27.43 -5.27
N ALA A 774 -11.28 -26.90 -5.11
CA ALA A 774 -12.45 -27.41 -5.83
C ALA A 774 -12.31 -27.25 -7.36
N PHE A 775 -11.94 -26.05 -7.85
CA PHE A 775 -11.74 -25.80 -9.29
C PHE A 775 -10.60 -26.63 -9.92
N LEU A 776 -9.55 -26.94 -9.15
CA LEU A 776 -8.37 -27.69 -9.62
C LEU A 776 -8.73 -29.14 -9.98
N PHE A 777 -9.69 -29.75 -9.28
CA PHE A 777 -10.17 -31.11 -9.54
C PHE A 777 -11.38 -31.16 -10.48
N GLN A 778 -12.08 -30.05 -10.71
CA GLN A 778 -13.21 -29.97 -11.63
C GLN A 778 -12.78 -30.10 -13.10
N THR A 779 -13.60 -30.80 -13.88
CA THR A 779 -13.54 -30.86 -15.35
C THR A 779 -13.89 -29.50 -15.96
N ASN A 780 -13.49 -29.29 -17.22
CA ASN A 780 -13.79 -28.02 -17.89
C ASN A 780 -15.26 -28.02 -18.32
N GLU A 781 -16.05 -27.06 -17.83
CA GLU A 781 -17.46 -26.90 -18.22
C GLU A 781 -17.57 -26.77 -19.76
N GLY A 782 -18.17 -27.78 -20.39
CA GLY A 782 -18.20 -27.94 -21.84
C GLY A 782 -17.93 -29.37 -22.31
N GLU A 783 -17.17 -30.15 -21.53
CA GLU A 783 -17.20 -31.61 -21.60
C GLU A 783 -18.48 -32.09 -20.87
N GLY A 784 -19.30 -32.92 -21.53
CA GLY A 784 -20.73 -33.00 -21.23
C GLY A 784 -21.12 -33.78 -19.97
N SER A 785 -21.51 -33.06 -18.91
CA SER A 785 -22.37 -33.41 -17.75
C SER A 785 -22.11 -34.69 -16.92
N THR A 786 -21.24 -35.59 -17.36
CA THR A 786 -20.78 -36.74 -16.58
C THR A 786 -19.77 -36.29 -15.53
N GLN A 787 -19.79 -36.94 -14.36
CA GLN A 787 -18.99 -36.54 -13.19
C GLN A 787 -17.52 -36.99 -13.27
N GLU A 788 -16.91 -36.89 -14.46
CA GLU A 788 -15.50 -37.18 -14.68
C GLU A 788 -14.63 -36.22 -13.84
N LYS A 789 -13.83 -36.77 -12.92
CA LYS A 789 -12.90 -36.02 -12.08
C LYS A 789 -11.46 -36.25 -12.53
N TYR A 790 -10.61 -35.25 -12.33
CA TYR A 790 -9.17 -35.41 -12.48
C TYR A 790 -8.62 -36.37 -11.42
N ASN A 791 -7.70 -37.25 -11.83
CA ASN A 791 -6.88 -38.00 -10.89
C ASN A 791 -5.70 -37.12 -10.49
N ALA A 792 -5.44 -36.95 -9.20
CA ALA A 792 -4.32 -36.16 -8.71
C ALA A 792 -3.31 -37.01 -7.93
N TYR A 793 -2.04 -36.62 -8.04
CA TYR A 793 -0.89 -37.29 -7.44
C TYR A 793 0.08 -36.24 -6.91
N ALA A 794 0.54 -36.38 -5.67
CA ALA A 794 1.48 -35.44 -5.06
C ALA A 794 2.82 -36.10 -4.79
N LEU A 795 3.91 -35.38 -5.08
CA LEU A 795 5.27 -35.74 -4.70
C LEU A 795 5.37 -35.87 -3.17
N ASP A 796 5.90 -36.98 -2.66
CA ASP A 796 6.14 -37.09 -1.23
C ASP A 796 7.40 -36.31 -0.82
N VAL A 797 7.20 -35.04 -0.49
CA VAL A 797 8.25 -34.14 0.02
C VAL A 797 8.80 -34.57 1.39
N GLY A 798 8.12 -35.48 2.08
CA GLY A 798 8.55 -36.06 3.37
C GLY A 798 9.59 -37.17 3.24
N SER A 799 9.68 -37.81 2.08
CA SER A 799 10.51 -38.99 1.84
C SER A 799 12.00 -38.75 2.09
N LYS A 800 12.70 -39.79 2.59
CA LYS A 800 14.17 -39.74 2.79
C LYS A 800 14.89 -39.45 1.47
N GLN A 801 14.44 -40.07 0.38
CA GLN A 801 14.99 -39.90 -0.96
C GLN A 801 14.92 -38.44 -1.44
N PHE A 802 13.82 -37.73 -1.16
CA PHE A 802 13.66 -36.36 -1.60
C PHE A 802 14.29 -35.32 -0.66
N LYS A 803 14.34 -35.57 0.65
CA LYS A 803 14.80 -34.59 1.66
C LYS A 803 16.18 -33.97 1.40
N ASP A 804 17.15 -34.73 0.89
CA ASP A 804 18.48 -34.20 0.55
C ASP A 804 18.55 -33.61 -0.88
N LEU A 805 17.57 -33.96 -1.72
CA LEU A 805 17.39 -33.39 -3.06
C LEU A 805 16.53 -32.11 -3.04
N ASN A 806 15.88 -31.81 -1.92
CA ASN A 806 14.94 -30.71 -1.72
C ASN A 806 15.57 -29.46 -1.09
N LYS A 807 16.85 -29.20 -1.41
CA LYS A 807 17.64 -28.08 -0.87
C LYS A 807 18.33 -27.37 -2.02
N ASP A 808 18.26 -26.04 -2.02
CA ASP A 808 19.07 -25.13 -2.87
C ASP A 808 19.10 -25.52 -4.36
N ILE A 809 17.94 -25.52 -5.01
CA ILE A 809 17.81 -25.86 -6.43
C ILE A 809 18.09 -24.60 -7.26
N ASP A 810 19.37 -24.35 -7.52
CA ASP A 810 19.87 -23.15 -8.23
C ASP A 810 19.40 -23.02 -9.69
N LYS A 811 19.22 -24.15 -10.40
CA LYS A 811 18.93 -24.18 -11.85
C LYS A 811 17.59 -24.83 -12.16
N SER A 812 17.46 -26.14 -11.96
CA SER A 812 16.22 -26.85 -12.23
C SER A 812 16.13 -28.19 -11.50
N ARG A 813 14.90 -28.70 -11.34
CA ARG A 813 14.60 -30.06 -10.87
C ARG A 813 13.67 -30.74 -11.89
N SER A 814 14.04 -31.92 -12.36
CA SER A 814 13.18 -32.72 -13.26
C SER A 814 12.67 -33.98 -12.58
N PHE A 815 11.42 -34.32 -12.87
CA PHE A 815 10.70 -35.51 -12.45
C PHE A 815 10.11 -36.17 -13.70
N VAL A 816 10.16 -37.49 -13.80
CA VAL A 816 9.59 -38.23 -14.94
C VAL A 816 8.64 -39.29 -14.41
N CYS A 817 7.40 -39.29 -14.87
CA CYS A 817 6.40 -40.30 -14.53
C CYS A 817 5.90 -41.01 -15.79
N ARG A 818 5.89 -42.34 -15.76
CA ARG A 818 5.15 -43.20 -16.69
C ARG A 818 3.66 -43.12 -16.35
N PHE A 819 2.79 -43.20 -17.35
CA PHE A 819 1.34 -43.22 -17.15
C PHE A 819 0.63 -44.22 -18.08
N GLU A 820 -0.58 -44.58 -17.71
CA GLU A 820 -1.43 -45.57 -18.37
C GLU A 820 -2.73 -44.90 -18.82
N PRO A 821 -2.88 -44.58 -20.12
CA PRO A 821 -4.12 -44.06 -20.67
C PRO A 821 -5.06 -45.21 -21.10
N SER A 822 -6.22 -45.30 -20.45
CA SER A 822 -7.32 -46.19 -20.83
C SER A 822 -8.22 -45.55 -21.89
N SER A 823 -9.10 -46.35 -22.51
CA SER A 823 -10.09 -45.90 -23.50
C SER A 823 -10.96 -44.73 -23.03
N ALA A 824 -11.22 -44.60 -21.73
CA ALA A 824 -12.01 -43.51 -21.14
C ALA A 824 -11.43 -42.10 -21.41
N VAL A 825 -10.13 -41.95 -21.70
CA VAL A 825 -9.55 -40.64 -22.07
C VAL A 825 -10.08 -40.12 -23.41
N LEU A 826 -10.56 -41.02 -24.28
CA LEU A 826 -11.15 -40.72 -25.59
C LEU A 826 -12.65 -40.40 -25.54
N GLY A 827 -13.37 -40.94 -24.55
CA GLY A 827 -14.84 -40.96 -24.58
C GLY A 827 -15.35 -41.55 -25.90
N ASP A 828 -16.38 -40.91 -26.49
CA ASP A 828 -16.93 -41.30 -27.79
C ASP A 828 -16.14 -40.77 -29.00
N SER A 829 -15.03 -40.04 -28.80
CA SER A 829 -14.30 -39.37 -29.89
C SER A 829 -13.04 -40.14 -30.32
N PRO A 830 -12.78 -40.31 -31.64
CA PRO A 830 -11.58 -40.98 -32.13
C PRO A 830 -10.27 -40.22 -31.86
N ILE A 831 -10.37 -38.94 -31.48
CA ILE A 831 -9.28 -38.11 -30.96
C ILE A 831 -9.84 -37.17 -29.90
N THR A 832 -9.17 -37.03 -28.75
CA THR A 832 -9.52 -36.03 -27.73
C THR A 832 -8.38 -35.07 -27.48
N THR A 833 -8.73 -33.83 -27.12
CA THR A 833 -7.80 -32.88 -26.49
C THR A 833 -8.10 -32.90 -25.00
N ARG A 834 -7.19 -33.45 -24.19
CA ARG A 834 -7.27 -33.35 -22.73
C ARG A 834 -6.09 -32.52 -22.22
N TYR A 835 -6.06 -32.22 -20.94
CA TYR A 835 -5.03 -31.37 -20.32
C TYR A 835 -4.42 -32.09 -19.11
N PHE A 836 -3.11 -32.05 -18.97
CA PHE A 836 -2.47 -32.24 -17.67
C PHE A 836 -2.42 -30.89 -16.95
N ARG A 837 -2.63 -30.86 -15.63
CA ARG A 837 -2.45 -29.67 -14.79
C ARG A 837 -1.36 -29.97 -13.76
N VAL A 838 -0.48 -29.01 -13.46
CA VAL A 838 0.57 -29.15 -12.44
C VAL A 838 0.61 -27.91 -11.57
N ARG A 839 0.64 -28.11 -10.26
CA ARG A 839 0.77 -27.07 -9.24
C ARG A 839 2.03 -27.32 -8.43
N ALA A 840 2.88 -26.31 -8.29
CA ALA A 840 4.07 -26.38 -7.44
C ALA A 840 4.05 -25.24 -6.41
N ARG A 841 4.14 -25.57 -5.12
CA ARG A 841 4.49 -24.60 -4.07
C ARG A 841 5.91 -24.85 -3.59
N TYR A 842 6.61 -23.76 -3.29
CA TYR A 842 8.01 -23.78 -2.89
C TYR A 842 8.35 -22.54 -2.07
N ASN A 843 9.38 -22.65 -1.24
CA ASN A 843 10.05 -21.50 -0.66
C ASN A 843 11.12 -21.02 -1.64
N TYR A 844 11.09 -19.74 -1.99
CA TYR A 844 12.07 -19.08 -2.85
C TYR A 844 12.93 -18.14 -2.01
N LEU A 845 14.22 -18.09 -2.29
CA LEU A 845 15.17 -17.16 -1.67
C LEU A 845 15.62 -16.16 -2.74
N LEU A 846 15.23 -14.90 -2.57
CA LEU A 846 15.72 -13.75 -3.32
C LEU A 846 16.90 -13.13 -2.57
N GLU A 847 18.02 -12.84 -3.23
CA GLU A 847 19.16 -12.12 -2.68
C GLU A 847 19.61 -11.02 -3.63
N ASN A 848 19.69 -9.77 -3.16
CA ASN A 848 20.23 -8.64 -3.92
C ASN A 848 21.19 -7.84 -3.02
N SER A 849 22.24 -7.24 -3.59
CA SER A 849 23.33 -6.65 -2.82
C SER A 849 23.66 -5.22 -3.24
N VAL A 850 23.82 -4.34 -2.25
CA VAL A 850 24.28 -2.96 -2.43
C VAL A 850 25.69 -2.78 -1.86
N THR A 851 26.48 -1.93 -2.51
CA THR A 851 27.80 -1.52 -2.01
C THR A 851 27.66 -0.27 -1.15
N VAL A 852 28.17 -0.32 0.08
CA VAL A 852 28.21 0.78 1.03
C VAL A 852 29.64 1.25 1.20
N ASN A 853 29.89 2.55 1.06
CA ASN A 853 31.23 3.11 1.24
C ASN A 853 31.42 3.55 2.69
N VAL A 854 32.44 2.99 3.34
CA VAL A 854 32.84 3.35 4.71
C VAL A 854 34.15 4.09 4.65
N GLU A 855 34.19 5.31 5.15
CA GLU A 855 35.41 6.10 5.30
C GLU A 855 35.97 5.91 6.72
N GLN A 856 37.28 6.02 6.86
CA GLN A 856 37.87 6.17 8.18
C GLN A 856 37.43 7.53 8.73
N LEU A 857 37.10 7.59 10.03
CA LEU A 857 36.82 8.86 10.73
C LEU A 857 37.83 9.94 10.30
N PRO A 858 37.41 11.12 9.82
CA PRO A 858 38.31 12.25 9.72
C PRO A 858 38.84 12.50 11.13
N VAL A 859 40.17 12.41 11.29
CA VAL A 859 40.82 12.61 12.59
C VAL A 859 40.36 13.97 13.11
N GLN A 860 39.62 13.96 14.23
CA GLN A 860 38.99 15.17 14.76
C GLN A 860 40.03 16.27 14.87
N LEU A 861 39.67 17.48 14.42
CA LEU A 861 40.55 18.65 14.34
C LEU A 861 41.26 18.84 15.67
N VAL A 862 42.53 18.43 15.70
CA VAL A 862 43.31 18.33 16.92
C VAL A 862 43.58 19.74 17.43
N GLU A 863 43.32 19.97 18.71
CA GLU A 863 43.46 21.27 19.35
C GLU A 863 44.87 21.85 19.09
N THR A 864 44.90 22.87 18.25
CA THR A 864 46.12 23.60 17.89
C THR A 864 46.52 24.52 19.03
N VAL A 865 47.83 24.63 19.24
CA VAL A 865 48.42 25.68 20.08
C VAL A 865 47.86 27.06 19.68
N PRO A 866 47.54 27.95 20.64
CA PRO A 866 46.99 29.27 20.36
C PRO A 866 47.76 30.06 19.29
N ASP A 867 47.01 30.57 18.32
CA ASP A 867 47.46 31.20 17.07
C ASP A 867 48.55 32.27 17.22
N TRP A 868 48.56 32.99 18.34
CA TRP A 868 49.55 34.02 18.65
C TRP A 868 50.92 33.43 19.05
N ILE A 869 50.98 32.21 19.59
CA ILE A 869 52.24 31.48 19.80
C ILE A 869 52.79 31.03 18.46
N THR A 870 51.93 30.52 17.57
CA THR A 870 52.28 30.13 16.19
C THR A 870 52.86 31.31 15.41
N LYS A 871 52.17 32.47 15.42
CA LYS A 871 52.64 33.71 14.77
C LYS A 871 53.97 34.18 15.35
N SER A 872 54.11 34.19 16.69
CA SER A 872 55.39 34.52 17.34
C SER A 872 56.52 33.58 16.90
N ALA A 873 56.31 32.26 16.97
CA ALA A 873 57.31 31.25 16.63
C ALA A 873 57.78 31.34 15.16
N ILE A 874 56.91 31.75 14.23
CA ILE A 874 57.23 31.94 12.81
C ILE A 874 58.24 33.09 12.58
N GLU A 875 58.28 34.10 13.46
CA GLU A 875 59.26 35.19 13.37
C GLU A 875 60.67 34.76 13.81
N PHE A 876 60.80 33.72 14.64
CA PHE A 876 62.04 33.37 15.35
C PHE A 876 62.93 32.40 14.55
N LYS A 877 63.33 32.85 13.37
CA LYS A 877 64.15 32.07 12.42
C LYS A 877 65.65 32.10 12.76
N PRO A 878 66.44 31.11 12.27
CA PRO A 878 67.90 31.15 12.35
C PRO A 878 68.49 32.47 11.81
N GLY A 879 69.47 33.02 12.51
CA GLY A 879 70.05 34.34 12.23
C GLY A 879 69.39 35.49 12.99
N THR A 880 68.29 35.28 13.70
CA THR A 880 67.73 36.27 14.63
C THR A 880 68.43 36.26 16.00
N ASP A 881 68.46 37.42 16.65
CA ASP A 881 69.20 37.69 17.90
C ASP A 881 68.65 36.97 19.16
N ILE A 882 67.62 36.13 18.94
CA ILE A 882 66.79 35.39 19.90
C ILE A 882 66.70 33.89 19.56
N TYR A 883 67.20 33.46 18.40
CA TYR A 883 67.25 32.05 18.02
C TYR A 883 68.51 31.34 18.57
N PHE A 884 68.36 30.06 18.93
CA PHE A 884 69.47 29.17 19.24
C PHE A 884 69.14 27.69 18.91
N PRO A 885 70.15 26.80 18.72
CA PRO A 885 69.91 25.39 18.43
C PRO A 885 69.10 24.67 19.52
N GLY A 886 68.00 24.05 19.12
CA GLY A 886 67.04 23.39 20.03
C GLY A 886 65.83 24.25 20.40
N LEU A 887 65.75 25.51 19.96
CA LEU A 887 64.51 26.29 20.02
C LEU A 887 63.54 25.82 18.92
N SER A 888 62.38 25.31 19.31
CA SER A 888 61.27 24.92 18.42
C SER A 888 59.95 25.56 18.86
N MET A 889 58.95 25.58 17.97
CA MET A 889 57.60 26.03 18.34
C MET A 889 57.06 25.21 19.53
N ASP A 890 57.20 23.88 19.49
CA ASP A 890 56.71 22.97 20.52
C ASP A 890 57.33 23.27 21.91
N LEU A 891 58.61 23.65 21.93
CA LEU A 891 59.29 24.09 23.14
C LEU A 891 58.76 25.46 23.63
N ILE A 892 58.52 26.42 22.74
CA ILE A 892 57.94 27.73 23.10
C ILE A 892 56.53 27.52 23.68
N SER A 893 55.72 26.66 23.06
CA SER A 893 54.40 26.26 23.55
C SER A 893 54.48 25.57 24.91
N ALA A 894 55.39 24.63 25.10
CA ALA A 894 55.55 23.92 26.38
C ALA A 894 56.07 24.82 27.52
N LEU A 895 56.99 25.74 27.21
CA LEU A 895 57.51 26.73 28.14
C LEU A 895 56.40 27.72 28.57
N THR A 896 55.67 28.29 27.62
CA THR A 896 54.53 29.18 27.91
C THR A 896 53.34 28.46 28.56
N LEU A 897 53.14 27.16 28.31
CA LEU A 897 52.15 26.35 29.04
C LEU A 897 52.61 26.08 30.49
N THR A 898 53.91 25.89 30.72
CA THR A 898 54.45 25.62 32.06
C THR A 898 54.53 26.88 32.92
N GLU A 899 54.87 28.03 32.34
CA GLU A 899 54.98 29.32 33.05
C GLU A 899 53.61 30.00 33.29
N SER A 900 52.68 29.94 32.34
CA SER A 900 51.37 30.62 32.49
C SER A 900 50.13 29.83 32.05
N ARG A 901 50.25 28.57 31.63
CA ARG A 901 49.18 27.82 30.93
C ARG A 901 48.64 28.59 29.71
N TRP A 902 49.53 29.25 28.96
CA TRP A 902 49.19 30.18 27.87
C TRP A 902 48.33 31.40 28.27
N ARG A 903 48.02 31.60 29.56
CA ARG A 903 47.27 32.78 30.02
C ARG A 903 48.14 34.03 29.84
N HIS A 904 47.76 34.87 28.89
CA HIS A 904 47.99 36.31 28.99
C HIS A 904 46.73 36.88 29.65
N CYS A 905 46.83 37.15 30.95
CA CYS A 905 45.71 37.66 31.73
C CYS A 905 45.85 39.16 31.91
N CYS A 906 44.73 39.87 31.74
CA CYS A 906 44.58 41.29 32.01
C CYS A 906 43.45 41.47 33.02
N ALA A 907 43.78 41.23 34.29
CA ALA A 907 42.83 41.23 35.39
C ALA A 907 42.35 42.64 35.78
N GLU A 908 41.44 42.71 36.74
CA GLU A 908 41.25 43.91 37.54
C GLU A 908 42.52 44.22 38.36
N SER A 909 42.70 45.48 38.73
CA SER A 909 43.88 45.94 39.48
C SER A 909 44.04 45.15 40.79
N GLY A 910 45.19 44.51 40.97
CA GLY A 910 45.47 43.69 42.16
C GLY A 910 44.82 42.29 42.17
N LYS A 911 44.10 41.88 41.12
CA LYS A 911 43.64 40.49 40.90
C LYS A 911 44.51 39.74 39.88
N ASN A 912 45.73 40.19 39.66
CA ASN A 912 46.62 39.69 38.62
C ASN A 912 47.46 38.46 39.02
N HIS A 913 47.11 37.78 40.11
CA HIS A 913 47.76 36.55 40.55
C HIS A 913 47.14 35.30 39.93
N TRP A 914 47.92 34.21 39.95
CA TRP A 914 47.60 32.92 39.35
C TRP A 914 46.17 32.38 39.62
N SER A 915 45.68 32.55 40.86
CA SER A 915 44.38 32.08 41.33
C SER A 915 43.18 32.77 40.67
N ASP A 916 43.34 34.04 40.31
CA ASP A 916 42.27 34.95 39.93
C ASP A 916 42.33 35.30 38.43
N CYS A 917 43.50 35.09 37.82
CA CYS A 917 43.76 35.41 36.43
C CYS A 917 43.18 34.40 35.43
N LYS A 918 42.15 34.84 34.69
CA LYS A 918 41.65 34.17 33.48
C LYS A 918 42.42 34.64 32.23
N ALA A 919 42.46 33.83 31.17
CA ALA A 919 43.04 34.25 29.90
C ALA A 919 42.22 35.42 29.28
N SER A 920 42.91 36.41 28.71
CA SER A 920 42.30 37.48 27.90
C SER A 920 42.84 37.46 26.47
N GLU A 921 42.00 37.89 25.52
CA GLU A 921 42.41 38.15 24.14
C GLU A 921 43.29 39.39 24.03
N ASP A 922 43.25 40.30 25.02
CA ASP A 922 44.07 41.51 25.11
C ASP A 922 45.54 41.26 24.76
N THR A 923 46.16 42.21 24.06
CA THR A 923 47.59 42.15 23.70
C THR A 923 48.47 43.00 24.63
N SER A 924 47.84 43.73 25.58
CA SER A 924 48.48 44.68 26.48
C SER A 924 47.58 44.98 27.67
N CYS A 925 48.16 45.10 28.86
CA CYS A 925 47.48 45.68 30.02
C CYS A 925 48.48 46.34 30.99
N GLY A 926 47.95 47.04 32.00
CA GLY A 926 48.77 47.74 32.99
C GLY A 926 49.62 46.81 33.87
N PRO A 927 50.70 47.32 34.48
CA PRO A 927 51.59 46.55 35.36
C PRO A 927 50.87 45.95 36.59
N ASP A 928 49.73 46.53 36.94
CA ASP A 928 48.81 46.15 38.03
C ASP A 928 47.76 45.10 37.63
N LYS A 929 47.67 44.76 36.34
CA LYS A 929 46.64 43.91 35.72
C LYS A 929 47.20 42.68 35.02
N ILE A 930 48.39 42.79 34.45
CA ILE A 930 49.12 41.71 33.80
C ILE A 930 49.48 40.59 34.79
N LEU A 931 49.30 39.33 34.40
CA LEU A 931 49.64 38.14 35.21
C LEU A 931 51.01 38.27 35.88
N THR A 932 51.07 38.12 37.21
CA THR A 932 52.30 38.17 38.01
C THR A 932 52.63 36.82 38.65
N SER A 933 53.93 36.61 38.89
CA SER A 933 54.39 35.58 39.84
C SER A 933 53.92 35.92 41.25
N TYR A 934 53.80 34.93 42.13
CA TYR A 934 53.32 35.13 43.50
C TYR A 934 54.24 36.03 44.38
N ASP A 935 55.51 36.18 43.98
CA ASP A 935 56.43 37.13 44.60
C ASP A 935 56.46 38.50 43.91
N ASP A 936 55.59 38.73 42.93
CA ASP A 936 55.50 39.93 42.07
C ASP A 936 56.80 40.28 41.32
N THR A 937 57.76 39.34 41.28
CA THR A 937 59.05 39.57 40.61
C THR A 937 58.99 39.39 39.10
N SER A 938 57.98 38.68 38.57
CA SER A 938 57.94 38.24 37.18
C SER A 938 56.54 38.38 36.57
N VAL A 939 56.44 38.59 35.25
CA VAL A 939 55.19 38.97 34.57
C VAL A 939 54.94 38.25 33.24
N GLY A 940 53.66 38.14 32.89
CA GLY A 940 53.17 37.74 31.57
C GLY A 940 53.31 36.25 31.24
N VAL A 941 53.20 35.93 29.95
CA VAL A 941 53.09 34.55 29.44
C VAL A 941 54.36 33.72 29.70
N MET A 942 55.53 34.33 29.54
CA MET A 942 56.82 33.67 29.78
C MET A 942 57.37 33.90 31.19
N GLN A 943 56.58 34.51 32.08
CA GLN A 943 57.00 34.90 33.45
C GLN A 943 58.38 35.60 33.45
N VAL A 944 58.50 36.63 32.62
CA VAL A 944 59.73 37.45 32.49
C VAL A 944 59.95 38.23 33.79
N ASN A 945 61.11 38.08 34.41
CA ASN A 945 61.44 38.81 35.62
C ASN A 945 61.58 40.32 35.36
N LYS A 946 60.97 41.16 36.20
CA LYS A 946 60.92 42.63 36.03
C LYS A 946 62.31 43.28 35.95
N ILE A 947 63.36 42.68 36.53
CA ILE A 947 64.75 43.16 36.38
C ILE A 947 65.26 43.12 34.92
N HIS A 948 64.57 42.39 34.03
CA HIS A 948 64.89 42.29 32.61
C HIS A 948 64.03 43.23 31.74
N GLU A 949 63.28 44.18 32.32
CA GLU A 949 62.50 45.17 31.56
C GLU A 949 63.35 45.99 30.57
N GLY A 950 64.64 46.23 30.87
CA GLY A 950 65.59 46.87 29.95
C GLY A 950 65.87 46.09 28.64
N LEU A 951 65.52 44.79 28.57
CA LEU A 951 65.57 44.01 27.34
C LEU A 951 64.38 44.29 26.38
N SER A 952 63.39 45.09 26.79
CA SER A 952 62.28 45.54 25.93
C SER A 952 62.72 46.36 24.70
N THR A 953 63.99 46.73 24.61
CA THR A 953 64.63 47.33 23.42
C THR A 953 64.50 46.49 22.15
N ILE A 954 64.21 45.18 22.25
CA ILE A 954 63.94 44.29 21.11
C ILE A 954 62.46 44.29 20.66
N CYS A 955 61.58 44.96 21.38
CA CYS A 955 60.14 44.98 21.12
C CYS A 955 59.74 46.12 20.18
N THR A 956 58.54 46.03 19.59
CA THR A 956 58.03 47.08 18.71
C THR A 956 57.88 48.39 19.48
N LYS A 957 58.29 49.52 18.90
CA LYS A 957 58.34 50.83 19.57
C LYS A 957 57.00 51.18 20.24
N GLY A 958 57.03 51.29 21.57
CA GLY A 958 55.84 51.55 22.41
C GLY A 958 55.30 50.32 23.16
N GLN A 959 55.77 49.11 22.84
CA GLN A 959 55.53 47.92 23.65
C GLN A 959 56.45 47.89 24.90
N THR A 960 55.99 47.18 25.92
CA THR A 960 56.67 46.91 27.19
C THR A 960 56.58 45.41 27.51
N ILE A 961 57.24 44.93 28.57
CA ILE A 961 57.13 43.51 29.00
C ILE A 961 55.71 43.10 29.43
N TYR A 962 54.77 44.04 29.52
CA TYR A 962 53.35 43.80 29.79
C TYR A 962 52.52 43.54 28.51
N ASN A 963 53.10 43.74 27.31
CA ASN A 963 52.50 43.33 26.04
C ASN A 963 52.73 41.84 25.77
N LYS A 964 51.69 41.12 25.32
CA LYS A 964 51.69 39.67 25.03
C LYS A 964 52.89 39.24 24.18
N GLU A 965 53.10 39.92 23.06
CA GLU A 965 54.16 39.66 22.09
C GLU A 965 55.57 40.02 22.62
N CYS A 966 55.72 41.20 23.21
CA CYS A 966 57.01 41.66 23.77
C CYS A 966 57.47 40.78 24.93
N ASN A 967 56.55 40.32 25.78
CA ASN A 967 56.84 39.38 26.85
C ASN A 967 57.46 38.07 26.32
N ILE A 968 56.93 37.54 25.21
CA ILE A 968 57.50 36.37 24.53
C ILE A 968 58.90 36.70 23.97
N LYS A 969 59.03 37.82 23.24
CA LYS A 969 60.30 38.24 22.63
C LYS A 969 61.41 38.42 23.68
N VAL A 970 61.11 39.04 24.83
CA VAL A 970 62.05 39.22 25.95
C VAL A 970 62.36 37.91 26.66
N GLY A 971 61.35 37.05 26.89
CA GLY A 971 61.56 35.70 27.42
C GLY A 971 62.51 34.88 26.55
N LEU A 972 62.37 34.94 25.23
CA LEU A 972 63.23 34.22 24.29
C LEU A 972 64.62 34.85 24.14
N LYS A 973 64.76 36.17 24.22
CA LYS A 973 66.08 36.83 24.31
C LYS A 973 66.83 36.39 25.57
N LEU A 974 66.15 36.38 26.71
CA LEU A 974 66.69 35.88 27.97
C LEU A 974 67.09 34.40 27.84
N LEU A 975 66.25 33.56 27.21
CA LEU A 975 66.51 32.15 26.98
C LEU A 975 67.75 31.92 26.08
N ASN A 976 67.92 32.71 25.01
CA ASN A 976 69.13 32.68 24.17
C ASN A 976 70.37 33.10 24.97
N GLU A 977 70.30 34.18 25.75
CA GLU A 977 71.41 34.56 26.63
C GLU A 977 71.79 33.46 27.64
N LYS A 978 70.80 32.79 28.24
CA LYS A 978 71.03 31.62 29.09
C LYS A 978 71.68 30.48 28.28
N TYR A 979 71.25 30.23 27.05
CA TYR A 979 71.84 29.19 26.18
C TYR A 979 73.32 29.48 25.88
N GLN A 980 73.66 30.69 25.42
CA GLN A 980 75.06 31.01 25.11
C GLN A 980 75.97 30.88 26.34
N LYS A 981 75.45 31.20 27.54
CA LYS A 981 76.15 31.11 28.83
C LYS A 981 76.21 29.69 29.44
N SER A 982 75.36 28.75 29.01
CA SER A 982 75.22 27.42 29.68
C SER A 982 75.15 26.19 28.77
N LYS A 983 75.21 26.34 27.44
CA LYS A 983 75.20 25.22 26.47
C LYS A 983 76.24 24.13 26.77
N GLY A 984 77.47 24.52 27.12
CA GLY A 984 78.54 23.61 27.53
C GLY A 984 78.31 22.90 28.89
N GLY A 985 77.23 23.22 29.59
CA GLY A 985 76.88 22.71 30.90
C GLY A 985 76.93 23.76 32.00
N ILE A 986 76.61 23.31 33.21
CA ILE A 986 76.51 24.15 34.41
C ILE A 986 77.77 23.92 35.23
N SER A 987 78.53 24.98 35.52
CA SER A 987 79.70 24.86 36.40
C SER A 987 79.27 24.72 37.85
N SER A 988 79.95 23.86 38.62
CA SER A 988 79.66 23.68 40.05
C SER A 988 79.88 24.99 40.83
N SER A 989 80.88 25.79 40.46
CA SER A 989 81.10 27.16 40.96
C SER A 989 79.94 28.14 40.70
N SER A 990 79.21 27.99 39.58
CA SER A 990 78.02 28.80 39.29
C SER A 990 76.77 28.32 40.04
N LEU A 991 76.77 27.07 40.50
CA LEU A 991 75.62 26.38 41.08
C LEU A 991 75.66 26.38 42.62
N GLU A 992 76.84 26.17 43.23
CA GLU A 992 77.04 26.07 44.69
C GLU A 992 76.43 27.23 45.50
N PRO A 993 76.47 28.52 45.08
CA PRO A 993 75.85 29.62 45.83
C PRO A 993 74.32 29.53 45.94
N PHE A 994 73.66 28.82 45.01
CA PHE A 994 72.20 28.70 44.93
C PHE A 994 71.70 27.28 45.25
N CYS A 995 72.60 26.30 45.18
CA CYS A 995 72.37 24.88 45.36
C CYS A 995 73.61 24.23 46.01
N PRO A 996 73.88 24.50 47.29
CA PRO A 996 75.09 23.96 47.93
C PRO A 996 75.07 22.43 47.98
N LYS A 997 76.13 21.80 47.45
CA LYS A 997 76.25 20.34 47.29
C LYS A 997 76.05 19.60 48.61
N TRP A 998 76.56 20.15 49.71
CA TRP A 998 76.44 19.55 51.05
C TRP A 998 75.00 19.48 51.58
N LYS A 999 74.07 20.26 51.03
CA LYS A 999 72.67 20.32 51.46
C LYS A 999 71.68 19.73 50.46
N TYR A 1000 72.02 19.79 49.17
CA TYR A 1000 71.13 19.41 48.08
C TYR A 1000 71.84 18.50 47.07
N GLN A 1001 72.63 17.54 47.55
CA GLN A 1001 73.55 16.72 46.73
C GLN A 1001 72.89 16.19 45.45
N ASP A 1002 71.72 15.56 45.55
CA ASP A 1002 71.05 14.94 44.40
C ASP A 1002 70.57 15.98 43.38
N ARG A 1003 70.01 17.11 43.86
CA ARG A 1003 69.57 18.23 43.01
C ARG A 1003 70.79 18.91 42.34
N HIS A 1004 71.90 19.05 43.06
CA HIS A 1004 73.16 19.58 42.54
C HIS A 1004 73.73 18.66 41.45
N GLN A 1005 73.82 17.34 41.67
CA GLN A 1005 74.31 16.39 40.65
C GLN A 1005 73.35 16.31 39.46
N LYS A 1006 72.03 16.29 39.68
CA LYS A 1006 71.02 16.35 38.61
C LYS A 1006 71.26 17.57 37.72
N TYR A 1007 71.42 18.76 38.29
CA TYR A 1007 71.64 19.97 37.51
C TYR A 1007 73.02 19.98 36.84
N LEU A 1008 74.10 19.52 37.51
CA LEU A 1008 75.42 19.35 36.87
C LEU A 1008 75.40 18.41 35.65
N SER A 1009 74.46 17.49 35.54
CA SER A 1009 74.32 16.61 34.37
C SER A 1009 73.77 17.33 33.13
N TYR A 1010 73.07 18.46 33.30
CA TYR A 1010 72.38 19.12 32.19
C TYR A 1010 73.36 19.81 31.22
N ARG A 1011 73.08 19.69 29.92
CA ARG A 1011 73.77 20.35 28.80
C ARG A 1011 72.75 21.03 27.89
N ASP A 1012 73.21 21.89 26.99
CA ASP A 1012 72.41 22.50 25.93
C ASP A 1012 71.08 23.07 26.44
N ILE A 1013 69.95 22.65 25.85
CA ILE A 1013 68.63 23.14 26.26
C ILE A 1013 68.25 22.78 27.70
N LYS A 1014 68.72 21.65 28.24
CA LYS A 1014 68.46 21.30 29.66
C LYS A 1014 69.14 22.27 30.61
N ALA A 1015 70.39 22.66 30.30
CA ALA A 1015 71.12 23.66 31.08
C ALA A 1015 70.46 25.05 30.95
N THR A 1016 70.01 25.38 29.74
CA THR A 1016 69.30 26.63 29.41
C THR A 1016 67.99 26.79 30.17
N LEU A 1017 67.12 25.77 30.18
CA LEU A 1017 65.85 25.80 30.91
C LEU A 1017 66.08 25.92 32.42
N ARG A 1018 67.07 25.21 32.97
CA ARG A 1018 67.46 25.35 34.38
C ARG A 1018 68.01 26.75 34.69
N ALA A 1019 68.76 27.35 33.76
CA ALA A 1019 69.27 28.72 33.87
C ALA A 1019 68.17 29.78 33.75
N TYR A 1020 67.08 29.48 33.04
CA TYR A 1020 65.91 30.35 32.90
C TYR A 1020 65.11 30.40 34.21
N ASN A 1021 64.68 29.24 34.72
CA ASN A 1021 64.01 29.11 36.02
C ASN A 1021 64.93 29.46 37.22
N GLY A 1022 66.24 29.44 37.01
CA GLY A 1022 67.27 29.85 37.99
C GLY A 1022 67.92 28.69 38.74
N TRP A 1023 69.05 28.95 39.37
CA TRP A 1023 69.90 27.93 39.99
C TRP A 1023 69.46 27.43 41.37
N GLY A 1024 68.34 27.95 41.91
CA GLY A 1024 67.89 27.65 43.27
C GLY A 1024 67.51 26.18 43.47
N CYS A 1025 68.16 25.51 44.42
CA CYS A 1025 67.73 24.18 44.91
C CYS A 1025 66.86 24.25 46.17
N ARG A 1026 66.43 25.44 46.60
CA ARG A 1026 65.51 25.65 47.74
C ARG A 1026 64.16 26.26 47.29
N PRO A 1027 63.33 25.53 46.52
CA PRO A 1027 62.00 26.01 46.12
C PRO A 1027 61.05 26.19 47.31
N GLU A 1028 61.29 25.47 48.42
CA GLU A 1028 60.36 25.35 49.54
C GLU A 1028 59.96 26.71 50.12
N ALA A 1029 60.88 27.68 50.20
CA ALA A 1029 60.57 29.02 50.70
C ALA A 1029 59.66 29.83 49.76
N LYS A 1030 59.82 29.69 48.44
CA LYS A 1030 58.92 30.33 47.45
C LYS A 1030 57.57 29.62 47.41
N CYS A 1031 57.56 28.28 47.41
CA CYS A 1031 56.34 27.47 47.38
C CYS A 1031 55.51 27.60 48.67
N GLN A 1032 56.15 27.72 49.84
CA GLN A 1032 55.46 28.00 51.10
C GLN A 1032 54.72 29.34 51.04
N LYS A 1033 55.35 30.38 50.45
CA LYS A 1033 54.68 31.65 50.18
C LYS A 1033 53.53 31.44 49.20
N ALA A 1034 53.80 30.84 48.03
CA ALA A 1034 52.85 30.70 46.93
C ALA A 1034 51.58 29.89 47.25
N CYS A 1035 51.71 28.89 48.12
CA CYS A 1035 50.61 28.01 48.49
C CYS A 1035 49.89 28.40 49.77
N ALA A 1036 50.31 29.48 50.45
CA ALA A 1036 49.73 29.91 51.73
C ALA A 1036 48.20 30.13 51.67
N ASN A 1037 47.67 30.53 50.52
CA ASN A 1037 46.24 30.79 50.30
C ASN A 1037 45.51 29.62 49.58
N SER A 1038 46.17 28.48 49.37
CA SER A 1038 45.58 27.31 48.71
C SER A 1038 44.61 26.58 49.65
N LYS A 1039 43.42 26.22 49.14
CA LYS A 1039 42.47 25.33 49.86
C LYS A 1039 43.07 23.95 50.17
N ASP A 1040 44.04 23.52 49.37
CA ASP A 1040 44.89 22.35 49.63
C ASP A 1040 46.35 22.83 49.62
N TYR A 1041 46.84 23.21 50.80
CA TYR A 1041 48.21 23.69 50.98
C TYR A 1041 49.23 22.61 50.56
N ASN A 1042 49.01 21.35 50.97
CA ASN A 1042 49.98 20.27 50.79
C ASN A 1042 50.14 19.89 49.31
N LYS A 1043 49.04 19.73 48.57
CA LYS A 1043 49.08 19.41 47.13
C LYS A 1043 49.68 20.55 46.32
N CYS A 1044 49.34 21.80 46.64
CA CYS A 1044 49.97 22.97 46.02
C CYS A 1044 51.47 23.01 46.33
N PHE A 1045 51.85 22.89 47.60
CA PHE A 1045 53.24 23.01 48.05
C PHE A 1045 54.12 21.92 47.42
N ASN A 1046 53.70 20.66 47.47
CA ASN A 1046 54.42 19.55 46.87
C ASN A 1046 54.51 19.71 45.35
N GLY A 1047 53.41 20.03 44.67
CA GLY A 1047 53.40 20.25 43.21
C GLY A 1047 54.26 21.44 42.76
N CYS A 1048 54.36 22.49 43.57
CA CYS A 1048 55.27 23.62 43.34
C CYS A 1048 56.74 23.24 43.56
N VAL A 1049 57.05 22.54 44.65
CA VAL A 1049 58.41 22.09 44.99
C VAL A 1049 58.91 21.12 43.93
N GLU A 1050 58.14 20.07 43.62
CA GLU A 1050 58.45 19.09 42.58
C GLU A 1050 58.51 19.75 41.20
N GLY A 1051 57.51 20.56 40.83
CA GLY A 1051 57.47 21.28 39.57
C GLY A 1051 58.67 22.21 39.35
N THR A 1052 59.25 22.74 40.43
CA THR A 1052 60.50 23.54 40.36
C THR A 1052 61.74 22.66 40.23
N ILE A 1053 61.80 21.48 40.87
CA ILE A 1053 62.94 20.55 40.80
C ILE A 1053 63.00 19.81 39.45
N ASN A 1054 61.82 19.47 38.91
CA ASN A 1054 61.61 18.74 37.67
C ASN A 1054 61.22 19.65 36.49
N TYR A 1055 61.36 20.98 36.65
CA TYR A 1055 61.01 22.00 35.64
C TYR A 1055 61.53 21.68 34.22
N VAL A 1056 62.76 21.19 34.12
CA VAL A 1056 63.40 20.90 32.83
C VAL A 1056 62.80 19.66 32.18
N GLU A 1057 62.60 18.58 32.95
CA GLU A 1057 61.92 17.38 32.47
C GLU A 1057 60.46 17.68 32.10
N LYS A 1058 59.77 18.46 32.94
CA LYS A 1058 58.38 18.88 32.78
C LYS A 1058 58.13 19.62 31.47
N ILE A 1059 58.99 20.58 31.12
CA ILE A 1059 58.89 21.31 29.84
C ILE A 1059 59.22 20.40 28.65
N LEU A 1060 60.22 19.53 28.76
CA LEU A 1060 60.59 18.64 27.65
C LEU A 1060 59.57 17.51 27.41
N ASP A 1061 58.92 17.01 28.47
CA ASP A 1061 57.77 16.11 28.38
C ASP A 1061 56.59 16.78 27.69
N THR A 1062 56.17 17.97 28.15
CA THR A 1062 55.13 18.77 27.51
C THR A 1062 55.49 19.11 26.04
N ALA A 1063 56.77 19.38 25.74
CA ALA A 1063 57.25 19.65 24.38
C ALA A 1063 57.30 18.40 23.48
N ASN A 1064 57.26 17.19 24.05
CA ASN A 1064 57.09 15.95 23.28
C ASN A 1064 55.60 15.64 23.02
N LYS A 1065 54.69 16.16 23.86
CA LYS A 1065 53.23 16.04 23.74
C LYS A 1065 52.60 17.09 22.81
N ILE A 1066 53.39 18.08 22.38
CA ILE A 1066 53.05 19.06 21.34
C ILE A 1066 53.99 18.79 20.15
N LYS A 1067 53.48 18.75 18.92
CA LYS A 1067 54.31 18.50 17.73
C LYS A 1067 53.90 19.40 16.57
N ASN A 1068 54.83 20.22 16.08
CA ASN A 1068 54.56 21.29 15.11
C ASN A 1068 53.36 22.20 15.51
N GLY A 1069 53.18 22.45 16.81
CA GLY A 1069 52.06 23.24 17.33
C GLY A 1069 50.73 22.50 17.49
N VAL A 1070 50.72 21.17 17.42
CA VAL A 1070 49.51 20.33 17.57
C VAL A 1070 49.62 19.47 18.82
N ILE A 1071 48.59 19.43 19.68
CA ILE A 1071 48.57 18.58 20.89
C ILE A 1071 48.39 17.11 20.49
N ILE A 1072 49.46 16.31 20.53
CA ILE A 1072 49.42 14.89 20.16
C ILE A 1072 49.11 13.94 21.34
N ASP A 1073 49.21 14.43 22.58
CA ASP A 1073 48.70 13.77 23.79
C ASP A 1073 47.93 14.77 24.66
N LYS A 1074 46.60 14.75 24.53
CA LYS A 1074 45.70 15.56 25.36
C LYS A 1074 45.62 15.07 26.80
N SER A 1075 45.85 13.78 27.06
CA SER A 1075 45.77 13.21 28.41
C SER A 1075 46.90 13.71 29.30
N GLY A 1076 48.15 13.67 28.80
CA GLY A 1076 49.33 14.19 29.49
C GLY A 1076 49.49 15.70 29.48
N ILE A 1077 48.53 16.45 28.89
CA ILE A 1077 48.43 17.92 28.93
C ILE A 1077 47.22 18.39 29.76
N GLY A 1078 46.23 17.52 30.05
CA GLY A 1078 44.99 17.89 30.76
C GLY A 1078 45.19 18.55 32.14
N ASP A 1079 46.26 18.23 32.88
CA ASP A 1079 46.57 18.90 34.16
C ASP A 1079 46.94 20.38 34.02
N TYR A 1080 47.36 20.81 32.82
CA TYR A 1080 47.71 22.19 32.47
C TYR A 1080 46.55 22.98 31.86
N LEU A 1081 45.48 22.33 31.40
CA LEU A 1081 44.30 23.01 30.84
C LEU A 1081 43.13 22.69 31.77
N SER A 1082 42.78 23.62 32.67
CA SER A 1082 41.65 23.36 33.58
C SER A 1082 40.37 23.14 32.78
N LYS A 1083 39.36 22.49 33.38
CA LYS A 1083 38.01 22.39 32.80
C LYS A 1083 37.34 23.74 32.53
N GLU A 1084 37.97 24.85 32.95
CA GLU A 1084 37.54 26.23 32.77
C GLU A 1084 38.44 27.02 31.79
N ASP A 1085 39.65 26.50 31.47
CA ASP A 1085 40.58 27.10 30.49
C ASP A 1085 40.20 26.72 29.04
N VAL A 1086 39.57 25.55 28.85
CA VAL A 1086 38.93 25.19 27.57
C VAL A 1086 37.54 25.82 27.55
N GLN A 1087 37.24 26.65 26.55
CA GLN A 1087 35.93 27.29 26.39
C GLN A 1087 34.85 26.27 26.00
N PHE A 1088 34.28 25.60 26.99
CA PHE A 1088 33.04 24.84 26.84
C PHE A 1088 31.81 25.70 27.15
N ILE A 1089 30.77 25.50 26.34
CA ILE A 1089 29.34 25.61 26.66
C ILE A 1089 28.98 26.72 27.64
N ARG A 1090 28.70 27.92 27.11
CA ARG A 1090 28.16 29.03 27.89
C ARG A 1090 26.69 28.74 28.20
N ILE A 1091 26.42 28.12 29.34
CA ILE A 1091 25.05 27.95 29.86
C ILE A 1091 24.54 29.33 30.30
N GLU A 1092 23.81 30.00 29.42
CA GLU A 1092 23.16 31.29 29.69
C GLU A 1092 21.83 31.02 30.40
N SER A 1093 21.90 30.87 31.73
CA SER A 1093 20.72 30.74 32.59
C SER A 1093 20.09 32.11 32.87
N GLU A 1094 19.41 32.69 31.88
CA GLU A 1094 18.53 33.83 32.16
C GLU A 1094 17.37 33.40 33.06
N SER A 1095 17.08 34.21 34.08
CA SER A 1095 15.98 33.96 35.01
C SER A 1095 14.66 34.43 34.42
N GLY A 1096 14.24 33.81 33.30
CA GLY A 1096 12.95 34.07 32.66
C GLY A 1096 11.80 33.91 33.67
N GLN A 1097 10.95 34.93 33.74
CA GLN A 1097 9.83 35.00 34.67
C GLN A 1097 8.61 34.30 34.04
N THR A 1098 8.06 33.29 34.71
CA THR A 1098 6.96 32.46 34.19
C THR A 1098 5.66 33.25 34.09
N ASP A 1099 5.03 33.27 32.90
CA ASP A 1099 3.75 33.94 32.66
C ASP A 1099 2.56 33.09 33.17
N THR A 1100 2.39 33.02 34.49
CA THR A 1100 1.34 32.24 35.17
C THR A 1100 -0.02 32.95 35.16
N GLN A 1101 -0.48 33.40 33.99
CA GLN A 1101 -1.52 34.44 33.89
C GLN A 1101 -2.97 34.01 34.24
N ASN A 1102 -3.24 32.74 34.56
CA ASN A 1102 -4.62 32.23 34.72
C ASN A 1102 -4.89 31.20 35.85
N ILE A 1103 -3.94 30.88 36.75
CA ILE A 1103 -4.18 29.91 37.84
C ILE A 1103 -3.59 30.42 39.18
N PRO A 1104 -4.42 30.76 40.19
CA PRO A 1104 -3.94 31.37 41.43
C PRO A 1104 -3.29 30.41 42.44
N ASP A 1105 -3.44 29.09 42.28
CA ASP A 1105 -3.05 28.07 43.27
C ASP A 1105 -1.70 27.36 42.97
N ILE A 1106 -0.94 27.77 41.96
CA ILE A 1106 0.29 27.06 41.53
C ILE A 1106 1.51 27.99 41.68
N SER A 1107 2.42 27.64 42.61
CA SER A 1107 3.71 28.31 42.75
C SER A 1107 4.62 28.09 41.52
N PRO A 1108 5.43 29.08 41.09
CA PRO A 1108 6.30 28.95 39.92
C PRO A 1108 7.24 27.74 39.98
N ILE A 1109 7.26 26.93 38.91
CA ILE A 1109 8.13 25.75 38.81
C ILE A 1109 9.56 26.19 38.49
N ILE A 1110 10.47 26.06 39.46
CA ILE A 1110 11.89 26.34 39.24
C ILE A 1110 12.54 25.10 38.61
N VAL A 1111 12.59 25.09 37.28
CA VAL A 1111 13.43 24.17 36.50
C VAL A 1111 14.92 24.53 36.73
N ARG A 1112 15.83 23.56 36.61
CA ARG A 1112 17.29 23.68 36.59
C ARG A 1112 17.87 22.62 35.63
N ALA A 1113 18.81 22.99 34.78
CA ALA A 1113 19.52 22.05 33.89
C ALA A 1113 20.96 21.86 34.35
N SER A 1114 21.52 20.67 34.11
CA SER A 1114 22.93 20.33 34.33
C SER A 1114 23.40 19.30 33.31
N TYR A 1115 24.66 19.36 32.89
CA TYR A 1115 25.25 18.47 31.89
C TYR A 1115 26.45 17.73 32.46
N ASP A 1116 26.46 16.41 32.35
CA ASP A 1116 27.64 15.60 32.68
C ASP A 1116 28.48 15.32 31.44
N TYR A 1117 29.65 15.95 31.38
CA TYR A 1117 30.65 15.77 30.33
C TYR A 1117 31.23 14.34 30.22
N GLN A 1118 31.08 13.48 31.24
CA GLN A 1118 31.57 12.09 31.20
C GLN A 1118 30.58 11.13 30.56
N THR A 1119 29.28 11.30 30.84
CA THR A 1119 28.20 10.46 30.28
C THR A 1119 27.47 11.09 29.09
N GLN A 1120 27.72 12.37 28.80
CA GLN A 1120 27.01 13.20 27.81
C GLN A 1120 25.51 13.37 28.09
N VAL A 1121 25.08 13.17 29.34
CA VAL A 1121 23.67 13.26 29.75
C VAL A 1121 23.31 14.68 30.19
N VAL A 1122 22.19 15.20 29.69
CA VAL A 1122 21.54 16.39 30.26
C VAL A 1122 20.57 15.93 31.36
N THR A 1123 20.79 16.36 32.59
CA THR A 1123 19.87 16.17 33.71
C THR A 1123 19.04 17.43 33.91
N ILE A 1124 17.74 17.33 33.65
CA ILE A 1124 16.75 18.38 33.95
C ILE A 1124 16.15 18.07 35.33
N ARG A 1125 16.15 19.04 36.24
CA ARG A 1125 15.50 18.98 37.57
C ARG A 1125 14.43 20.06 37.67
N TRP A 1126 13.38 19.84 38.45
CA TRP A 1126 12.41 20.87 38.80
C TRP A 1126 11.77 20.67 40.18
N ASP A 1127 11.59 21.77 40.89
CA ASP A 1127 10.96 21.76 42.21
C ASP A 1127 9.48 21.32 42.09
N LYS A 1128 9.04 20.43 42.98
CA LYS A 1128 7.66 19.89 42.97
C LYS A 1128 6.68 20.98 43.44
N PRO A 1129 5.59 21.28 42.71
CA PRO A 1129 4.58 22.22 43.16
C PRO A 1129 3.96 21.82 44.50
N SER A 1130 3.66 22.81 45.33
CA SER A 1130 2.93 22.65 46.60
C SER A 1130 1.47 22.19 46.43
N SER A 1131 0.92 22.28 45.22
CA SER A 1131 -0.46 21.89 44.90
C SER A 1131 -0.58 20.38 44.65
N PRO A 1132 -1.39 19.64 45.41
CA PRO A 1132 -1.56 18.18 45.25
C PRO A 1132 -2.36 17.77 44.01
N LYS A 1133 -2.69 18.72 43.11
CA LYS A 1133 -3.47 18.47 41.89
C LYS A 1133 -2.63 17.97 40.70
N VAL A 1134 -1.30 18.11 40.74
CA VAL A 1134 -0.42 17.68 39.64
C VAL A 1134 -0.16 16.18 39.73
N ILE A 1135 -0.55 15.43 38.69
CA ILE A 1135 -0.49 13.96 38.64
C ILE A 1135 0.68 13.42 37.82
N SER A 1136 1.19 14.19 36.87
CA SER A 1136 2.31 13.82 36.00
C SER A 1136 2.97 15.04 35.35
N TYR A 1137 4.11 14.80 34.71
CA TYR A 1137 4.86 15.79 33.93
C TYR A 1137 5.25 15.17 32.59
N ASP A 1138 5.56 16.01 31.61
CA ASP A 1138 6.26 15.62 30.37
C ASP A 1138 7.37 16.64 30.08
N VAL A 1139 8.44 16.21 29.40
CA VAL A 1139 9.60 17.06 29.11
C VAL A 1139 9.96 16.97 27.63
N THR A 1140 9.73 18.08 26.93
CA THR A 1140 9.98 18.22 25.50
C THR A 1140 11.28 18.98 25.23
N ARG A 1141 11.92 18.68 24.10
CA ARG A 1141 13.15 19.31 23.65
C ARG A 1141 12.98 19.88 22.24
N PHE A 1142 13.34 21.14 22.08
CA PHE A 1142 13.36 21.88 20.80
C PHE A 1142 14.81 22.26 20.45
N SER A 1143 15.13 22.32 19.16
CA SER A 1143 16.37 22.92 18.65
C SER A 1143 16.02 24.19 17.87
N ALA A 1144 16.79 25.26 18.01
CA ALA A 1144 16.43 26.57 17.40
C ALA A 1144 16.28 26.54 15.86
N ASP A 1145 16.95 25.62 15.18
CA ASP A 1145 16.87 25.46 13.73
C ASP A 1145 15.65 24.61 13.26
N GLU A 1146 15.03 23.84 14.16
CA GLU A 1146 13.96 22.87 13.84
C GLU A 1146 12.81 22.95 14.89
N PRO A 1147 12.09 24.08 14.99
CA PRO A 1147 11.11 24.31 16.07
C PRO A 1147 9.83 23.44 15.96
N GLU A 1148 9.56 22.82 14.80
CA GLU A 1148 8.40 21.96 14.60
C GLU A 1148 8.60 20.51 15.08
N VAL A 1149 9.86 20.08 15.30
CA VAL A 1149 10.19 18.70 15.68
C VAL A 1149 10.18 18.54 17.19
N ILE A 1150 8.99 18.33 17.75
CA ILE A 1150 8.82 18.00 19.18
C ILE A 1150 9.43 16.62 19.45
N VAL A 1151 10.64 16.58 20.01
CA VAL A 1151 11.25 15.35 20.53
C VAL A 1151 10.91 15.23 22.01
N GLN A 1152 10.36 14.07 22.41
CA GLN A 1152 10.22 13.74 23.83
C GLN A 1152 11.62 13.55 24.43
N GLY A 1153 12.05 14.49 25.26
CA GLY A 1153 13.45 14.62 25.69
C GLY A 1153 13.85 13.66 26.81
N CYS A 1154 12.88 13.15 27.57
CA CYS A 1154 13.10 12.25 28.69
C CYS A 1154 12.12 11.07 28.65
N GLN A 1155 12.63 9.85 28.90
CA GLN A 1155 11.81 8.64 29.03
C GLN A 1155 11.56 8.24 30.50
N ASP A 1156 12.51 8.56 31.39
CA ASP A 1156 12.43 8.30 32.83
C ASP A 1156 12.29 9.62 33.60
N ILE A 1157 11.12 9.89 34.19
CA ILE A 1157 10.95 10.94 35.22
C ILE A 1157 11.02 10.27 36.59
N LYS A 1158 11.87 10.80 37.47
CA LYS A 1158 12.17 10.26 38.81
C LYS A 1158 11.98 11.35 39.86
N GLU A 1159 11.48 10.98 41.03
CA GLU A 1159 11.35 11.88 42.19
C GLU A 1159 12.47 11.56 43.19
N ASP A 1160 13.19 12.57 43.66
CA ASP A 1160 14.04 12.49 44.86
C ASP A 1160 13.59 13.52 45.90
N GLY A 1161 14.16 13.46 47.11
CA GLY A 1161 13.82 14.37 48.20
C GLY A 1161 14.14 15.86 47.96
N SER A 1162 14.68 16.23 46.80
CA SER A 1162 14.91 17.61 46.36
C SER A 1162 14.02 18.05 45.18
N GLY A 1163 13.25 17.15 44.57
CA GLY A 1163 12.31 17.48 43.49
C GLY A 1163 12.16 16.36 42.45
N ASN A 1164 11.54 16.69 41.32
CA ASN A 1164 11.48 15.80 40.17
C ASN A 1164 12.72 16.02 39.28
N TYR A 1165 13.15 14.98 38.57
CA TYR A 1165 14.21 15.07 37.59
C TYR A 1165 14.07 14.04 36.48
N CYS A 1166 14.72 14.28 35.35
CA CYS A 1166 14.81 13.34 34.25
C CYS A 1166 16.17 13.45 33.53
N PHE A 1167 16.51 12.40 32.78
CA PHE A 1167 17.75 12.30 32.03
C PHE A 1167 17.46 12.25 30.52
N ASP A 1168 18.00 13.21 29.76
CA ASP A 1168 18.11 13.12 28.31
C ASP A 1168 19.47 12.50 27.96
N TYR A 1169 19.41 11.26 27.47
CA TYR A 1169 20.57 10.47 27.04
C TYR A 1169 21.00 10.74 25.58
N GLY A 1170 20.45 11.77 24.93
CA GLY A 1170 20.85 12.16 23.58
C GLY A 1170 20.42 11.19 22.48
N GLY A 1171 19.23 10.59 22.59
CA GLY A 1171 18.71 9.59 21.65
C GLY A 1171 18.67 10.04 20.17
N LEU A 1172 18.55 11.35 19.95
CA LEU A 1172 19.12 12.04 18.80
C LEU A 1172 20.29 12.89 19.32
N LYS A 1173 21.50 12.67 18.77
CA LYS A 1173 22.77 13.29 19.23
C LYS A 1173 22.59 14.78 19.47
N LEU A 1174 22.91 15.25 20.68
CA LEU A 1174 23.03 16.68 20.97
C LEU A 1174 24.20 17.24 20.14
N ILE A 1175 23.92 18.19 19.25
CA ILE A 1175 24.90 18.78 18.35
C ILE A 1175 25.63 19.88 19.10
N VAL A 1176 26.91 19.68 19.39
CA VAL A 1176 27.78 20.66 20.06
C VAL A 1176 27.75 21.99 19.30
N GLY A 1177 27.46 23.10 19.99
CA GLY A 1177 27.33 24.43 19.40
C GLY A 1177 25.90 24.84 19.01
N LYS A 1178 24.91 23.94 19.09
CA LYS A 1178 23.49 24.27 18.85
C LYS A 1178 22.73 24.55 20.15
N PRO A 1179 21.94 25.64 20.23
CA PRO A 1179 21.05 25.88 21.36
C PRO A 1179 19.86 24.90 21.38
N TYR A 1180 19.68 24.21 22.51
CA TYR A 1180 18.52 23.36 22.80
C TYR A 1180 17.69 23.91 23.96
N THR A 1181 16.38 24.08 23.72
CA THR A 1181 15.39 24.54 24.71
C THR A 1181 14.58 23.36 25.24
N TYR A 1182 14.49 23.22 26.56
CA TYR A 1182 13.67 22.21 27.24
C TYR A 1182 12.43 22.85 27.87
N THR A 1183 11.25 22.24 27.70
CA THR A 1183 10.00 22.71 28.32
C THR A 1183 9.36 21.59 29.16
N VAL A 1184 8.99 21.92 30.40
CA VAL A 1184 8.35 21.00 31.34
C VAL A 1184 6.84 21.29 31.39
N TYR A 1185 6.03 20.35 30.95
CA TYR A 1185 4.58 20.37 31.12
C TYR A 1185 4.18 19.68 32.42
N ALA A 1186 3.11 20.14 33.05
CA ALA A 1186 2.54 19.56 34.26
C ALA A 1186 1.05 19.31 34.04
N TYR A 1187 0.55 18.12 34.37
CA TYR A 1187 -0.81 17.70 34.08
C TYR A 1187 -1.60 17.48 35.37
N ASN A 1188 -2.89 17.79 35.35
CA ASN A 1188 -3.84 17.40 36.39
C ASN A 1188 -4.92 16.45 35.81
N ASN A 1189 -5.93 16.12 36.61
CA ASN A 1189 -7.07 15.29 36.17
C ASN A 1189 -7.99 15.94 35.12
N GLU A 1190 -7.79 17.23 34.80
CA GLU A 1190 -8.68 18.06 33.97
C GLU A 1190 -8.01 18.48 32.65
N GLY A 1191 -6.67 18.49 32.56
CA GLY A 1191 -5.92 18.83 31.36
C GLY A 1191 -4.43 19.11 31.58
N GLN A 1192 -3.83 19.77 30.59
CA GLN A 1192 -2.42 20.16 30.53
C GLN A 1192 -2.21 21.60 31.03
N TYR A 1193 -1.16 21.81 31.82
CA TYR A 1193 -0.65 23.13 32.17
C TYR A 1193 0.81 23.28 31.70
N SER A 1194 1.14 24.40 31.06
CA SER A 1194 2.48 24.67 30.52
C SER A 1194 3.30 25.56 31.45
N GLY A 1195 4.37 25.01 32.03
CA GLY A 1195 5.39 25.74 32.77
C GLY A 1195 6.57 26.09 31.87
N THR A 1196 6.38 27.03 30.93
CA THR A 1196 7.45 27.41 29.99
C THR A 1196 8.58 28.14 30.70
N LYS A 1197 9.82 27.66 30.53
CA LYS A 1197 11.02 28.40 30.91
C LYS A 1197 12.19 28.01 30.01
N GLU A 1198 12.73 28.98 29.28
CA GLU A 1198 13.80 28.75 28.34
C GLU A 1198 15.14 28.46 29.04
N TYR A 1199 15.95 27.62 28.38
CA TYR A 1199 17.36 27.40 28.70
C TYR A 1199 18.11 27.35 27.38
N MET A 1200 19.12 28.20 27.19
CA MET A 1200 20.10 27.99 26.12
C MET A 1200 21.29 27.20 26.68
N THR A 1201 21.37 25.93 26.29
CA THR A 1201 22.58 25.12 26.36
C THR A 1201 23.20 25.08 24.97
N LYS A 1202 24.43 25.58 24.80
CA LYS A 1202 25.02 25.99 23.51
C LYS A 1202 26.42 25.43 23.32
#